data_AF-A0A8S3TG95-F1
#
_entry.id   AF-A0A8S3TG95-F1
#
_cell.length_a   1.000
_cell.length_b   1.000
_cell.length_c   1.000
_cell.angle_alpha   90.00
_cell.angle_beta   90.00
_cell.angle_gamma   90.00
#
_symmetry.space_group_name_H-M   'P 1'
#
loop_
_entity.id
_entity.type
_entity.pdbx_description
1 polymer ?
#
loop_
_entity_poly.entity_id
_entity_poly.type
_entity_poly.pdbx_seq_one_letter_code
_entity_poly.pdbx_strand_id
1 'polypeptide(L)'
;MSTQIHCFSDASDIGYGMVFYLRLIDKTGRIHCSFVLGKSRVAPLKTITVPRMELTAAARAVRLSKVILQELNYNIDKVFFWTDSMTVLRYIFNRNSRYHTFVANRLALIHEATDNAQWNYVNTKQNPADFASRGMTISKFQQNPQWIRGPDYLWLPECEWPQVCMDLKFPDNDSEVKRKSVVNASIVDDDYDEFNSFETLISRCSDFDKLKRIVAWLLKAVNNFKQTSRRKNDLANENEDKSPTQAKSKRLNESKELVETLNLKVQDIHNAEMTIIRFVQNQHFDDEVQRLKAKLNVKRTSRLFKLDSYIDEKGILRVGGRLARSNLTETSKHPIILPKQSTLSYSIIQGIHRSIGHLGKNAILTELRQKYWIIGANGIIKNIVSKCVICRKYQAPIMQQKMANLPSERVTQDTAPFTIVGMDYFGPFAIKQRRCTVKRYGVIFTCLKIRAVHLEVADSLDTSSCINAIRRFIARRGVPKIIRSDNGTNLVGAQRELKDEIVKWNLNQIDNFMLQKGIDWKFNPPAASNFGGVWERLIRSVRKVLYSILQEQKLRLDDENLQTLFCEVEAILNGRPITEVPNSVNDLNVLTPNYLLILRSGESAPPGTFVKSDNCVRRRWRQVQYLSDLFWNRWTKEYLPLLNQRAKWNKKERNLKINDLVLIVENTPRNSWTMGRVLEVITDKFGTVRVAKVKTASTVLTRSI
;
A
#
# COMPACT_ATOMS: atom_id res chain seq x y z
N MET A 1 84.61 -17.66 31.96
CA MET A 1 84.25 -16.24 31.76
C MET A 1 82.97 -16.26 30.95
N SER A 2 81.91 -15.62 31.43
CA SER A 2 80.64 -15.54 30.71
C SER A 2 80.52 -14.14 30.12
N THR A 3 80.19 -14.06 28.83
CA THR A 3 80.06 -12.82 28.08
C THR A 3 78.64 -12.70 27.54
N GLN A 4 77.94 -11.62 27.90
CA GLN A 4 76.52 -11.46 27.60
C GLN A 4 76.25 -10.07 27.02
N ILE A 5 75.37 -9.99 26.03
CA ILE A 5 74.86 -8.71 25.52
C ILE A 5 73.43 -8.50 26.01
N HIS A 6 73.18 -7.33 26.58
CA HIS A 6 71.84 -6.91 27.01
C HIS A 6 71.37 -5.75 26.14
N CYS A 7 70.28 -5.97 25.42
CA CYS A 7 69.66 -4.99 24.55
C CYS A 7 68.34 -4.51 25.15
N PHE A 8 68.22 -3.22 25.39
CA PHE A 8 66.99 -2.58 25.84
C PHE A 8 66.37 -1.79 24.71
N SER A 9 65.05 -1.82 24.60
CA SER A 9 64.30 -1.04 23.62
C SER A 9 63.05 -0.41 24.23
N ASP A 10 62.73 0.80 23.77
CA ASP A 10 61.56 1.55 24.20
C ASP A 10 61.08 2.52 23.11
N ALA A 11 59.81 2.94 23.17
CA ALA A 11 59.23 3.96 22.32
C ALA A 11 58.24 4.86 23.06
N SER A 12 58.21 6.12 22.64
CA SER A 12 57.29 7.15 23.11
C SER A 12 56.70 7.93 21.93
N ASP A 13 55.80 8.87 22.21
CA ASP A 13 55.17 9.72 21.18
C ASP A 13 56.15 10.64 20.45
N ILE A 14 57.33 10.89 21.02
CA ILE A 14 58.36 11.78 20.44
C ILE A 14 59.48 11.03 19.74
N GLY A 15 59.69 9.75 20.05
CA GLY A 15 60.76 8.95 19.46
C GLY A 15 60.86 7.55 20.03
N TYR A 16 61.75 6.75 19.45
CA TYR A 16 62.05 5.40 19.94
C TYR A 16 63.55 5.16 19.99
N GLY A 17 63.98 4.34 20.94
CA GLY A 17 65.39 4.16 21.28
C GLY A 17 65.75 2.74 21.65
N MET A 18 67.04 2.44 21.56
CA MET A 18 67.64 1.23 22.06
C MET A 18 69.02 1.49 22.66
N VAL A 19 69.39 0.69 23.66
CA VAL A 19 70.71 0.73 24.29
C VAL A 19 71.22 -0.68 24.54
N PHE A 20 72.54 -0.85 24.39
CA PHE A 20 73.25 -2.12 24.46
C PHE A 20 74.32 -2.05 25.54
N TYR A 21 74.36 -3.09 26.37
CA TYR A 21 75.38 -3.28 27.39
C TYR A 21 76.08 -4.62 27.22
N LEU A 22 77.38 -4.64 27.47
CA LEU A 22 78.20 -5.83 27.57
C LEU A 22 78.38 -6.18 29.04
N ARG A 23 77.94 -7.37 29.43
CA ARG A 23 78.08 -7.91 30.78
C ARG A 23 79.09 -9.06 30.75
N LEU A 24 80.13 -8.94 31.57
CA LEU A 24 81.21 -9.92 31.72
C LEU A 24 81.20 -10.48 33.13
N ILE A 25 81.30 -11.80 33.24
CA ILE A 25 81.53 -12.50 34.51
C ILE A 25 82.90 -13.15 34.42
N ASP A 26 83.84 -12.71 35.27
CA ASP A 26 85.18 -13.27 35.30
C ASP A 26 85.23 -14.66 35.96
N LYS A 27 86.41 -15.29 35.99
CA LYS A 27 86.59 -16.62 36.61
C LYS A 27 86.36 -16.63 38.12
N THR A 28 86.41 -15.47 38.78
CA THR A 28 86.18 -15.30 40.22
C THR A 28 84.74 -14.92 40.56
N GLY A 29 83.87 -14.83 39.55
CA GLY A 29 82.46 -14.46 39.71
C GLY A 29 82.20 -12.96 39.79
N ARG A 30 83.21 -12.10 39.55
CA ARG A 30 82.99 -10.64 39.53
C ARG A 30 82.28 -10.25 38.24
N ILE A 31 81.25 -9.42 38.40
CA ILE A 31 80.41 -8.94 37.31
C ILE A 31 80.86 -7.54 36.90
N HIS A 32 81.03 -7.33 35.60
CA HIS A 32 81.30 -6.02 35.03
C HIS A 32 80.30 -5.72 33.91
N CYS A 33 79.62 -4.58 33.97
CA CYS A 33 78.71 -4.12 32.94
C CYS A 33 79.24 -2.83 32.29
N SER A 34 79.22 -2.75 30.96
CA SER A 34 79.71 -1.58 30.23
C SER A 34 78.78 -1.23 29.07
N PHE A 35 78.58 0.07 28.85
CA PHE A 35 77.84 0.58 27.70
C PHE A 35 78.58 0.27 26.39
N VAL A 36 77.84 -0.27 25.41
CA VAL A 36 78.35 -0.57 24.08
C VAL A 36 77.87 0.48 23.09
N LEU A 37 76.55 0.65 22.99
CA LEU A 37 75.96 1.51 21.99
C LEU A 37 74.55 1.95 22.41
N GLY A 38 74.23 3.21 22.16
CA GLY A 38 72.88 3.78 22.30
C GLY A 38 72.46 4.41 20.99
N LYS A 39 71.19 4.22 20.60
CA LYS A 39 70.65 4.78 19.36
C LYS A 39 69.21 5.24 19.56
N SER A 40 68.91 6.46 19.14
CA SER A 40 67.57 7.04 19.16
C SER A 40 67.12 7.46 17.77
N ARG A 41 65.81 7.54 17.56
CA ARG A 41 65.16 8.06 16.35
C ARG A 41 63.92 8.84 16.70
N VAL A 42 63.71 9.96 16.02
CA VAL A 42 62.50 10.78 16.14
C VAL A 42 61.28 9.99 15.62
N ALA A 43 60.13 10.21 16.24
CA ALA A 43 58.88 9.61 15.82
C ALA A 43 58.56 9.94 14.35
N PRO A 44 58.01 9.01 13.56
CA PRO A 44 57.63 9.28 12.18
C PRO A 44 56.57 10.38 12.06
N LEU A 45 56.65 11.22 11.01
CA LEU A 45 55.66 12.27 10.73
C LEU A 45 54.23 11.73 10.59
N LYS A 46 54.09 10.51 10.07
CA LYS A 46 52.80 9.82 10.05
C LYS A 46 52.58 9.19 11.41
N THR A 47 51.50 9.59 12.08
CA THR A 47 51.12 9.05 13.39
C THR A 47 50.98 7.53 13.33
N ILE A 48 51.72 6.85 14.20
CA ILE A 48 51.70 5.40 14.41
C ILE A 48 51.38 5.19 15.89
N THR A 49 50.63 4.13 16.19
CA THR A 49 50.27 3.80 17.58
C THR A 49 51.52 3.44 18.38
N VAL A 50 51.53 3.77 19.68
CA VAL A 50 52.65 3.45 20.59
C VAL A 50 53.06 1.97 20.51
N PRO A 51 52.15 0.97 20.54
CA PRO A 51 52.54 -0.44 20.40
C PRO A 51 53.28 -0.78 19.08
N ARG A 52 52.93 -0.11 17.99
CA ARG A 52 53.62 -0.28 16.70
C ARG A 52 55.00 0.39 16.71
N MET A 53 55.17 1.48 17.45
CA MET A 53 56.48 2.13 17.64
C MET A 53 57.38 1.29 18.56
N GLU A 54 56.85 0.76 19.66
CA GLU A 54 57.56 -0.16 20.56
C GLU A 54 58.02 -1.41 19.80
N LEU A 55 57.13 -2.04 18.99
CA LEU A 55 57.51 -3.18 18.15
C LEU A 55 58.58 -2.79 17.11
N THR A 56 58.57 -1.55 16.63
CA THR A 56 59.58 -1.04 15.71
C THR A 56 60.93 -0.84 16.41
N ALA A 57 60.92 -0.40 17.67
CA ALA A 57 62.11 -0.31 18.51
C ALA A 57 62.72 -1.70 18.71
N ALA A 58 61.90 -2.68 19.11
CA ALA A 58 62.31 -4.08 19.27
C ALA A 58 62.91 -4.68 17.99
N ALA A 59 62.24 -4.54 16.84
CA ALA A 59 62.75 -5.04 15.56
C ALA A 59 64.07 -4.35 15.13
N ARG A 60 64.27 -3.09 15.51
CA ARG A 60 65.52 -2.37 15.23
C ARG A 60 66.64 -2.78 16.18
N ALA A 61 66.33 -3.04 17.44
CA ALA A 61 67.24 -3.62 18.41
C ALA A 61 67.82 -4.94 17.90
N VAL A 62 66.99 -5.84 17.39
CA VAL A 62 67.41 -7.12 16.78
C VAL A 62 68.31 -6.94 15.55
N ARG A 63 68.03 -5.95 14.69
CA ARG A 63 68.92 -5.66 13.56
C ARG A 63 70.28 -5.16 14.02
N LEU A 64 70.29 -4.30 15.04
CA LEU A 64 71.51 -3.68 15.52
C LEU A 64 72.35 -4.65 16.35
N SER A 65 71.72 -5.59 17.07
CA SER A 65 72.44 -6.67 17.75
C SER A 65 73.24 -7.52 16.77
N LYS A 66 72.69 -7.82 15.57
CA LYS A 66 73.44 -8.55 14.53
C LYS A 66 74.72 -7.82 14.11
N VAL A 67 74.64 -6.51 13.92
CA VAL A 67 75.82 -5.69 13.59
C VAL A 67 76.82 -5.69 14.75
N ILE A 68 76.34 -5.49 15.98
CA ILE A 68 77.20 -5.49 17.17
C ILE A 68 77.91 -6.84 17.35
N LEU A 69 77.22 -7.96 17.13
CA LEU A 69 77.81 -9.31 17.21
C LEU A 69 78.84 -9.57 16.11
N GLN A 70 78.70 -8.95 14.93
CA GLN A 70 79.66 -9.06 13.83
C GLN A 70 80.91 -8.21 14.07
N GLU A 71 80.75 -7.02 14.66
CA GLU A 71 81.84 -6.05 14.85
C GLU A 71 82.59 -6.22 16.18
N LEU A 72 81.95 -6.81 17.20
CA LEU A 72 82.63 -7.14 18.45
C LEU A 72 83.52 -8.37 18.24
N ASN A 73 84.83 -8.18 18.31
CA ASN A 73 85.83 -9.27 18.37
C ASN A 73 85.84 -9.98 19.74
N TYR A 74 84.66 -10.35 20.27
CA TYR A 74 84.46 -11.09 21.51
C TYR A 74 83.54 -12.29 21.26
N ASN A 75 83.84 -13.41 21.89
CA ASN A 75 82.92 -14.55 21.93
C ASN A 75 81.78 -14.22 22.90
N ILE A 76 80.59 -13.98 22.36
CA ILE A 76 79.37 -13.69 23.13
C ILE A 76 78.61 -15.00 23.38
N ASP A 77 78.41 -15.35 24.65
CA ASP A 77 77.73 -16.59 25.04
C ASP A 77 76.20 -16.46 24.98
N LYS A 78 75.65 -15.30 25.37
CA LYS A 78 74.19 -15.05 25.41
C LYS A 78 73.83 -13.64 24.99
N VAL A 79 72.66 -13.50 24.38
CA VAL A 79 72.06 -12.20 24.05
C VAL A 79 70.64 -12.14 24.63
N PHE A 80 70.38 -11.09 25.40
CA PHE A 80 69.10 -10.82 26.04
C PHE A 80 68.48 -9.56 25.46
N PHE A 81 67.19 -9.62 25.13
CA PHE A 81 66.38 -8.49 24.69
C PHE A 81 65.36 -8.13 25.77
N TRP A 82 65.27 -6.84 26.08
CA TRP A 82 64.46 -6.30 27.16
C TRP A 82 63.52 -5.23 26.62
N THR A 83 62.25 -5.31 27.01
CA THR A 83 61.23 -4.29 26.75
C THR A 83 60.24 -4.23 27.89
N ASP A 84 59.70 -3.06 28.16
CA ASP A 84 58.61 -2.82 29.11
C ASP A 84 57.23 -2.91 28.45
N SER A 85 57.15 -3.12 27.14
CA SER A 85 55.89 -3.31 26.44
C SER A 85 55.41 -4.76 26.52
N MET A 86 54.42 -4.99 27.39
CA MET A 86 53.71 -6.28 27.44
C MET A 86 53.03 -6.63 26.12
N THR A 87 52.58 -5.62 25.36
CA THR A 87 51.95 -5.83 24.04
C THR A 87 52.95 -6.39 23.03
N VAL A 88 54.17 -5.83 22.99
CA VAL A 88 55.25 -6.33 22.13
C VAL A 88 55.64 -7.76 22.52
N LEU A 89 55.83 -8.03 23.82
CA LEU A 89 56.14 -9.37 24.29
C LEU A 89 55.03 -10.36 23.90
N ARG A 90 53.76 -10.03 24.07
CA ARG A 90 52.63 -10.88 23.64
C ARG A 90 52.67 -11.17 22.13
N TYR A 91 53.00 -10.17 21.32
CA TYR A 91 53.16 -10.37 19.87
C TYR A 91 54.33 -11.29 19.53
N ILE A 92 55.46 -11.16 20.23
CA ILE A 92 56.63 -12.00 20.02
C ILE A 92 56.38 -13.42 20.55
N PHE A 93 55.73 -13.62 21.69
CA PHE A 93 55.49 -14.98 22.19
C PHE A 93 54.44 -15.75 21.37
N ASN A 94 53.55 -15.05 20.67
CA ASN A 94 52.48 -15.68 19.89
C ASN A 94 52.88 -15.97 18.44
N ARG A 95 53.10 -17.26 18.15
CA ARG A 95 53.36 -17.76 16.78
C ARG A 95 52.12 -18.23 16.01
N ASN A 96 50.95 -18.25 16.64
CA ASN A 96 49.73 -18.86 16.09
C ASN A 96 48.77 -17.82 15.46
N SER A 97 48.81 -16.57 15.92
CA SER A 97 47.91 -15.53 15.43
C SER A 97 48.33 -14.96 14.07
N ARG A 98 47.34 -14.63 13.24
CA ARG A 98 47.55 -13.91 11.98
C ARG A 98 47.48 -12.40 12.23
N TYR A 99 48.59 -11.69 12.09
CA TYR A 99 48.63 -10.24 12.26
C TYR A 99 48.40 -9.45 10.96
N HIS A 100 48.01 -8.18 11.09
CA HIS A 100 48.05 -7.22 9.98
C HIS A 100 49.49 -6.96 9.52
N THR A 101 49.66 -6.56 8.24
CA THR A 101 50.93 -6.57 7.51
C THR A 101 52.06 -5.80 8.21
N PHE A 102 51.74 -4.70 8.90
CA PHE A 102 52.75 -3.94 9.64
C PHE A 102 53.41 -4.79 10.72
N VAL A 103 52.60 -5.34 11.63
CA VAL A 103 53.04 -6.17 12.77
C VAL A 103 53.67 -7.47 12.28
N ALA A 104 53.01 -8.16 11.33
CA ALA A 104 53.50 -9.42 10.77
C ALA A 104 54.93 -9.32 10.21
N ASN A 105 55.24 -8.27 9.45
CA ASN A 105 56.57 -8.10 8.86
C ASN A 105 57.67 -7.84 9.90
N ARG A 106 57.36 -7.18 11.03
CA ARG A 106 58.35 -6.94 12.10
C ARG A 106 58.54 -8.18 12.96
N LEU A 107 57.44 -8.90 13.26
CA LEU A 107 57.52 -10.17 13.96
C LEU A 107 58.30 -11.21 13.17
N ALA A 108 58.08 -11.31 11.85
CA ALA A 108 58.87 -12.21 11.00
C ALA A 108 60.38 -11.95 11.16
N LEU A 109 60.80 -10.69 11.15
CA LEU A 109 62.19 -10.32 11.36
C LEU A 109 62.72 -10.71 12.74
N ILE A 110 61.93 -10.47 13.78
CA ILE A 110 62.30 -10.81 15.17
C ILE A 110 62.44 -12.33 15.31
N HIS A 111 61.48 -13.08 14.78
CA HIS A 111 61.44 -14.54 14.84
C HIS A 111 62.51 -15.24 14.02
N GLU A 112 62.94 -14.65 12.90
CA GLU A 112 64.03 -15.17 12.10
C GLU A 112 65.39 -15.01 12.80
N ALA A 113 65.50 -14.03 13.69
CA ALA A 113 66.77 -13.61 14.28
C ALA A 113 66.93 -13.97 15.77
N THR A 114 65.84 -14.28 16.47
CA THR A 114 65.84 -14.47 17.93
C THR A 114 64.86 -15.55 18.34
N ASP A 115 65.17 -16.20 19.46
CA ASP A 115 64.27 -17.12 20.14
C ASP A 115 63.49 -16.45 21.25
N ASN A 116 62.30 -17.00 21.54
CA ASN A 116 61.41 -16.49 22.59
C ASN A 116 62.12 -16.44 23.97
N ALA A 117 63.02 -17.39 24.26
CA ALA A 117 63.77 -17.44 25.51
C ALA A 117 64.75 -16.26 25.72
N GLN A 118 65.06 -15.51 24.67
CA GLN A 118 65.94 -14.35 24.74
C GLN A 118 65.21 -13.07 25.15
N TRP A 119 63.87 -13.07 25.10
CA TRP A 119 63.05 -11.88 25.36
C TRP A 119 62.57 -11.84 26.80
N ASN A 120 62.79 -10.69 27.44
CA ASN A 120 62.51 -10.48 28.85
C ASN A 120 61.75 -9.17 29.05
N TYR A 121 60.93 -9.15 30.09
CA TYR A 121 60.26 -7.94 30.54
C TYR A 121 61.15 -7.14 31.49
N VAL A 122 61.14 -5.82 31.36
CA VAL A 122 61.72 -4.89 32.33
C VAL A 122 60.66 -3.86 32.73
N ASN A 123 60.65 -3.41 33.98
CA ASN A 123 59.75 -2.31 34.37
C ASN A 123 60.19 -1.00 33.68
N THR A 124 59.25 -0.18 33.22
CA THR A 124 59.52 1.12 32.59
C THR A 124 60.51 1.99 33.38
N LYS A 125 60.41 2.03 34.72
CA LYS A 125 61.33 2.83 35.57
C LYS A 125 62.78 2.31 35.57
N GLN A 126 62.97 1.05 35.21
CA GLN A 126 64.25 0.36 35.16
C GLN A 126 64.71 0.11 33.72
N ASN A 127 63.95 0.57 32.71
CA ASN A 127 64.30 0.44 31.31
C ASN A 127 65.17 1.63 30.89
N PRO A 128 66.50 1.45 30.70
CA PRO A 128 67.36 2.56 30.33
C PRO A 128 67.02 3.12 28.94
N ALA A 129 66.38 2.34 28.05
CA ALA A 129 65.98 2.83 26.72
C ALA A 129 64.95 3.98 26.76
N ASP A 130 64.25 4.17 27.90
CA ASP A 130 63.31 5.28 28.11
C ASP A 130 64.00 6.65 27.96
N PHE A 131 65.25 6.76 28.41
CA PHE A 131 66.04 7.98 28.24
C PHE A 131 66.31 8.31 26.77
N ALA A 132 66.41 7.29 25.89
CA ALA A 132 66.62 7.47 24.46
C ALA A 132 65.33 7.69 23.67
N SER A 133 64.19 7.18 24.17
CA SER A 133 62.89 7.37 23.52
C SER A 133 62.26 8.73 23.89
N ARG A 134 62.45 9.22 25.13
CA ARG A 134 61.86 10.47 25.64
C ARG A 134 62.83 11.64 25.70
N GLY A 135 64.12 11.39 25.59
CA GLY A 135 65.16 12.38 25.75
C GLY A 135 65.42 12.74 27.23
N MET A 136 66.59 13.33 27.50
CA MET A 136 67.00 13.72 28.83
C MET A 136 67.80 15.03 28.80
N THR A 137 67.63 15.88 29.81
CA THR A 137 68.42 17.10 29.96
C THR A 137 69.86 16.78 30.40
N ILE A 138 70.82 17.64 30.06
CA ILE A 138 72.23 17.46 30.41
C ILE A 138 72.43 17.32 31.94
N SER A 139 71.71 18.12 32.72
CA SER A 139 71.74 18.06 34.19
C SER A 139 71.29 16.71 34.74
N LYS A 140 70.21 16.14 34.19
CA LYS A 140 69.71 14.81 34.58
C LYS A 140 70.64 13.70 34.11
N PHE A 141 71.27 13.85 32.93
CA PHE A 141 72.25 12.90 32.42
C PHE A 141 73.47 12.80 33.35
N GLN A 142 74.02 13.93 33.78
CA GLN A 142 75.18 13.96 34.69
C GLN A 142 74.89 13.29 36.04
N GLN A 143 73.64 13.38 36.51
CA GLN A 143 73.20 12.81 37.78
C GLN A 143 72.76 11.33 37.67
N ASN A 144 72.70 10.77 36.46
CA ASN A 144 72.19 9.42 36.22
C ASN A 144 73.28 8.47 35.68
N PRO A 145 74.00 7.74 36.55
CA PRO A 145 75.04 6.81 36.12
C PRO A 145 74.50 5.56 35.41
N GLN A 146 73.18 5.28 35.51
CA GLN A 146 72.59 4.04 34.98
C GLN A 146 72.63 3.97 33.46
N TRP A 147 72.60 5.10 32.75
CA TRP A 147 72.73 5.07 31.29
C TRP A 147 74.10 4.54 30.82
N ILE A 148 75.18 4.85 31.55
CA ILE A 148 76.54 4.44 31.19
C ILE A 148 76.89 3.08 31.81
N ARG A 149 76.51 2.83 33.06
CA ARG A 149 76.85 1.59 33.78
C ARG A 149 75.84 0.45 33.56
N GLY A 150 74.71 0.75 32.93
CA GLY A 150 73.58 -0.15 32.84
C GLY A 150 72.76 -0.20 34.13
N PRO A 151 71.58 -0.86 34.11
CA PRO A 151 70.73 -1.02 35.28
C PRO A 151 71.40 -1.82 36.41
N ASP A 152 71.08 -1.48 37.65
CA ASP A 152 71.73 -2.05 38.84
C ASP A 152 71.61 -3.58 38.92
N TYR A 153 70.48 -4.15 38.48
CA TYR A 153 70.28 -5.61 38.49
C TYR A 153 71.20 -6.37 37.52
N LEU A 154 71.77 -5.72 36.50
CA LEU A 154 72.79 -6.36 35.65
C LEU A 154 74.11 -6.59 36.40
N TRP A 155 74.31 -5.94 37.55
CA TRP A 155 75.46 -6.18 38.43
C TRP A 155 75.21 -7.29 39.45
N LEU A 156 74.00 -7.85 39.47
CA LEU A 156 73.58 -8.95 40.34
C LEU A 156 73.55 -10.29 39.57
N PRO A 157 73.49 -11.44 40.28
CA PRO A 157 73.27 -12.75 39.67
C PRO A 157 71.95 -12.85 38.90
N GLU A 158 71.85 -13.74 37.90
CA GLU A 158 70.66 -13.87 37.04
C GLU A 158 69.37 -14.21 37.80
N CYS A 159 69.47 -14.85 38.98
CA CYS A 159 68.33 -15.18 39.83
C CYS A 159 67.66 -13.96 40.48
N GLU A 160 68.35 -12.82 40.54
CA GLU A 160 67.85 -11.56 41.11
C GLU A 160 67.32 -10.60 40.04
N TRP A 161 67.33 -11.01 38.78
CA TRP A 161 66.77 -10.20 37.70
C TRP A 161 65.25 -10.13 37.80
N PRO A 162 64.63 -9.05 37.26
CA PRO A 162 63.18 -8.92 37.25
C PRO A 162 62.52 -10.15 36.60
N GLN A 163 61.82 -10.96 37.40
CA GLN A 163 60.98 -12.04 36.89
C GLN A 163 59.53 -11.58 36.79
N VAL A 164 58.92 -11.75 35.61
CA VAL A 164 57.49 -11.50 35.44
C VAL A 164 56.80 -12.75 34.92
N CYS A 165 55.82 -13.21 35.70
CA CYS A 165 54.86 -14.22 35.29
C CYS A 165 53.92 -13.59 34.24
N MET A 166 54.12 -13.92 32.97
CA MET A 166 53.30 -13.40 31.88
C MET A 166 52.00 -14.19 31.76
N ASP A 167 50.86 -13.52 31.97
CA ASP A 167 49.59 -14.03 31.44
C ASP A 167 49.51 -13.70 29.95
N LEU A 168 49.80 -14.72 29.13
CA LEU A 168 49.90 -14.65 27.66
C LEU A 168 48.52 -14.64 26.96
N LYS A 169 47.41 -14.49 27.70
CA LYS A 169 46.07 -14.39 27.13
C LYS A 169 45.86 -13.05 26.42
N PHE A 170 45.36 -13.11 25.19
CA PHE A 170 44.97 -11.92 24.43
C PHE A 170 43.64 -11.36 24.95
N PRO A 171 43.45 -10.03 24.94
CA PRO A 171 42.11 -9.46 24.91
C PRO A 171 41.42 -9.92 23.61
N ASP A 172 40.18 -10.41 23.68
CA ASP A 172 39.42 -10.94 22.53
C ASP A 172 39.23 -9.95 21.35
N ASN A 173 39.63 -8.68 21.51
CA ASN A 173 39.40 -7.58 20.59
C ASN A 173 40.68 -6.80 20.17
N ASP A 174 41.84 -7.45 20.06
CA ASP A 174 43.04 -6.77 19.53
C ASP A 174 42.90 -6.42 18.04
N SER A 175 42.96 -5.12 17.72
CA SER A 175 42.84 -4.58 16.36
C SER A 175 43.97 -4.99 15.39
N GLU A 176 45.14 -5.42 15.89
CA GLU A 176 46.26 -5.85 15.06
C GLU A 176 46.18 -7.33 14.68
N VAL A 177 45.32 -8.11 15.34
CA VAL A 177 45.08 -9.52 15.05
C VAL A 177 43.94 -9.64 14.04
N LYS A 178 44.20 -10.29 12.90
CA LYS A 178 43.16 -10.59 11.92
C LYS A 178 42.18 -11.58 12.53
N ARG A 179 40.89 -11.22 12.51
CA ARG A 179 39.80 -12.13 12.87
C ARG A 179 39.94 -13.42 12.06
N LYS A 180 39.84 -14.57 12.72
CA LYS A 180 39.81 -15.88 12.05
C LYS A 180 38.73 -15.84 10.98
N SER A 181 39.09 -16.07 9.73
CA SER A 181 38.13 -16.23 8.65
C SER A 181 37.30 -17.47 8.95
N VAL A 182 36.02 -17.28 9.27
CA VAL A 182 35.09 -18.40 9.37
C VAL A 182 34.95 -18.98 7.96
N VAL A 183 35.51 -20.17 7.76
CA VAL A 183 35.31 -20.92 6.52
C VAL A 183 34.05 -21.74 6.74
N ASN A 184 32.93 -21.27 6.19
CA ASN A 184 31.71 -22.07 6.15
C ASN A 184 31.87 -23.07 5.00
N ALA A 185 31.98 -24.35 5.32
CA ALA A 185 31.80 -25.42 4.36
C ALA A 185 30.30 -25.71 4.25
N SER A 186 29.72 -25.51 3.07
CA SER A 186 28.35 -25.92 2.78
C SER A 186 28.43 -27.26 2.06
N ILE A 187 27.97 -28.33 2.72
CA ILE A 187 27.69 -29.60 2.05
C ILE A 187 26.38 -29.37 1.29
N VAL A 188 26.43 -29.43 -0.03
CA VAL A 188 25.22 -29.53 -0.85
C VAL A 188 24.87 -31.00 -0.83
N ASP A 189 23.84 -31.39 -0.10
CA ASP A 189 23.23 -32.71 -0.27
C ASP A 189 22.66 -32.76 -1.68
N ASP A 190 23.23 -33.60 -2.54
CA ASP A 190 22.69 -33.86 -3.89
C ASP A 190 21.28 -34.50 -3.85
N ASP A 191 20.81 -34.89 -2.65
CA ASP A 191 19.47 -35.44 -2.39
C ASP A 191 18.40 -34.38 -2.06
N TYR A 192 18.75 -33.09 -1.92
CA TYR A 192 17.77 -32.02 -1.90
C TYR A 192 17.46 -31.60 -3.33
N ASP A 193 16.34 -32.10 -3.87
CA ASP A 193 15.69 -31.71 -5.13
C ASP A 193 16.29 -30.44 -5.75
N GLU A 194 16.92 -30.55 -6.93
CA GLU A 194 17.32 -29.42 -7.77
C GLU A 194 16.18 -28.39 -7.99
N PHE A 195 14.95 -28.79 -7.66
CA PHE A 195 13.76 -27.97 -7.46
C PHE A 195 13.57 -27.51 -6.00
N ASN A 196 14.10 -26.34 -5.60
CA ASN A 196 13.28 -25.38 -4.82
C ASN A 196 13.90 -24.02 -4.48
N SER A 197 15.23 -23.85 -4.51
CA SER A 197 15.82 -22.58 -4.02
C SER A 197 15.45 -21.38 -4.90
N PHE A 198 15.54 -21.54 -6.23
CA PHE A 198 15.19 -20.48 -7.17
C PHE A 198 13.67 -20.29 -7.30
N GLU A 199 12.89 -21.37 -7.21
CA GLU A 199 11.43 -21.28 -7.21
C GLU A 199 10.87 -20.63 -5.94
N THR A 200 11.49 -20.90 -4.79
CA THR A 200 11.23 -20.19 -3.53
C THR A 200 11.55 -18.69 -3.67
N LEU A 201 12.63 -18.34 -4.38
CA LEU A 201 12.96 -16.94 -4.64
C LEU A 201 11.90 -16.26 -5.53
N ILE A 202 11.44 -16.93 -6.59
CA ILE A 202 10.40 -16.41 -7.49
C ILE A 202 9.08 -16.26 -6.74
N SER A 203 8.68 -17.25 -5.92
CA SER A 203 7.40 -17.23 -5.18
C SER A 203 7.37 -16.19 -4.05
N ARG A 204 8.52 -15.89 -3.41
CA ARG A 204 8.63 -14.83 -2.41
C ARG A 204 8.60 -13.42 -3.00
N CYS A 205 8.90 -13.27 -4.29
CA CYS A 205 8.92 -11.96 -4.96
C CYS A 205 7.60 -11.66 -5.67
N SER A 206 6.79 -10.78 -5.08
CA SER A 206 5.54 -10.30 -5.68
C SER A 206 5.72 -9.25 -6.79
N ASP A 207 6.96 -8.83 -7.04
CA ASP A 207 7.30 -7.78 -8.01
C ASP A 207 8.41 -8.29 -8.93
N PHE A 208 8.14 -8.27 -10.23
CA PHE A 208 9.06 -8.79 -11.23
C PHE A 208 10.31 -7.92 -11.41
N ASP A 209 10.20 -6.59 -11.28
CA ASP A 209 11.35 -5.70 -11.37
C ASP A 209 12.28 -5.87 -10.17
N LYS A 210 11.71 -6.08 -8.98
CA LYS A 210 12.48 -6.44 -7.79
C LYS A 210 13.18 -7.78 -7.97
N LEU A 211 12.49 -8.80 -8.50
CA LEU A 211 13.08 -10.11 -8.77
C LEU A 211 14.25 -10.02 -9.75
N LYS A 212 14.10 -9.28 -10.86
CA LYS A 212 15.18 -9.05 -11.82
C LYS A 212 16.41 -8.43 -11.16
N ARG A 213 16.24 -7.44 -10.27
CA ARG A 213 17.37 -6.81 -9.56
C ARG A 213 18.08 -7.78 -8.63
N ILE A 214 17.34 -8.59 -7.87
CA ILE A 214 17.92 -9.60 -6.96
C ILE A 214 18.72 -10.61 -7.76
N VAL A 215 18.14 -11.17 -8.82
CA VAL A 215 18.81 -12.16 -9.67
C VAL A 215 20.01 -11.55 -10.40
N ALA A 216 19.92 -10.29 -10.85
CA ALA A 216 21.06 -9.59 -11.46
C ALA A 216 22.23 -9.46 -10.49
N TRP A 217 21.97 -9.11 -9.23
CA TRP A 217 23.00 -9.08 -8.19
C TRP A 217 23.60 -10.45 -7.91
N LEU A 218 22.78 -11.51 -7.84
CA LEU A 218 23.25 -12.88 -7.65
C LEU A 218 24.14 -13.32 -8.81
N LEU A 219 23.71 -13.11 -10.06
CA LEU A 219 24.51 -13.43 -11.25
C LEU A 219 25.83 -12.65 -11.27
N LYS A 220 25.80 -11.38 -10.88
CA LYS A 220 27.01 -10.56 -10.79
C LYS A 220 27.96 -11.07 -9.71
N ALA A 221 27.44 -11.42 -8.53
CA ALA A 221 28.23 -12.01 -7.46
C ALA A 221 28.86 -13.34 -7.91
N VAL A 222 28.08 -14.22 -8.54
CA VAL A 222 28.58 -15.50 -9.11
C VAL A 222 29.69 -15.26 -10.12
N ASN A 223 29.52 -14.29 -11.03
CA ASN A 223 30.56 -13.95 -12.01
C ASN A 223 31.82 -13.41 -11.33
N ASN A 224 31.68 -12.54 -10.33
CA ASN A 224 32.81 -12.03 -9.55
C ASN A 224 33.54 -13.17 -8.83
N PHE A 225 32.82 -14.11 -8.21
CA PHE A 225 33.42 -15.28 -7.56
C PHE A 225 34.15 -16.18 -8.56
N LYS A 226 33.54 -16.45 -9.72
CA LYS A 226 34.17 -17.23 -10.80
C LYS A 226 35.42 -16.54 -11.34
N GLN A 227 35.39 -15.22 -11.55
CA GLN A 227 36.56 -14.45 -11.97
C GLN A 227 37.65 -14.45 -10.91
N THR A 228 37.30 -14.30 -9.63
CA THR A 228 38.26 -14.34 -8.51
C THR A 228 38.90 -15.72 -8.38
N SER A 229 38.13 -16.80 -8.57
CA SER A 229 38.63 -18.17 -8.58
C SER A 229 39.55 -18.43 -9.77
N ARG A 230 39.20 -17.98 -10.98
CA ARG A 230 40.07 -18.05 -12.17
C ARG A 230 41.37 -17.28 -11.96
N ARG A 231 41.30 -16.03 -11.48
CA ARG A 231 42.48 -15.20 -11.14
C ARG A 231 43.39 -15.88 -10.13
N LYS A 232 42.86 -16.56 -9.11
CA LYS A 232 43.66 -17.34 -8.15
C LYS A 232 44.36 -18.54 -8.80
N ASN A 233 43.70 -19.23 -9.74
CA ASN A 233 44.31 -20.33 -10.48
C ASN A 233 45.36 -19.83 -11.49
N ASP A 234 45.11 -18.69 -12.15
CA ASP A 234 46.05 -18.07 -13.09
C ASP A 234 47.31 -17.54 -12.38
N LEU A 235 47.14 -16.92 -11.19
CA LEU A 235 48.25 -16.48 -10.33
C LEU A 235 49.03 -17.63 -9.70
N ALA A 236 48.44 -18.82 -9.57
CA ALA A 236 49.16 -20.02 -9.14
C ALA A 236 50.01 -20.63 -10.28
N ASN A 237 49.70 -20.28 -11.54
CA ASN A 237 50.41 -20.76 -12.73
C ASN A 237 51.43 -19.75 -13.28
N GLU A 238 51.32 -18.45 -12.97
CA GLU A 238 52.33 -17.44 -13.31
C GLU A 238 53.37 -17.29 -12.18
N ASN A 239 54.27 -18.27 -12.05
CA ASN A 239 55.59 -18.05 -11.45
C ASN A 239 56.59 -17.86 -12.61
N GLU A 240 56.88 -16.60 -12.97
CA GLU A 240 58.19 -16.08 -13.36
C GLU A 240 58.06 -14.65 -13.97
N ASP A 241 58.87 -13.74 -13.44
CA ASP A 241 59.30 -12.45 -13.98
C ASP A 241 58.29 -11.41 -14.49
N LYS A 242 57.85 -10.48 -13.62
CA LYS A 242 57.45 -9.11 -14.05
C LYS A 242 57.91 -7.99 -13.10
N SER A 243 58.40 -6.91 -13.70
CA SER A 243 59.05 -5.74 -13.10
C SER A 243 58.09 -4.78 -12.33
N PRO A 244 58.61 -3.93 -11.42
CA PRO A 244 57.80 -3.15 -10.45
C PRO A 244 56.83 -2.13 -11.06
N THR A 245 57.10 -1.70 -12.30
CA THR A 245 56.34 -0.65 -13.00
C THR A 245 55.01 -1.17 -13.56
N GLN A 246 54.95 -2.45 -13.96
CA GLN A 246 53.71 -3.09 -14.43
C GLN A 246 52.75 -3.40 -13.27
N ALA A 247 53.26 -3.61 -12.05
CA ALA A 247 52.43 -3.89 -10.87
C ALA A 247 51.61 -2.66 -10.40
N LYS A 248 52.09 -1.43 -10.64
CA LYS A 248 51.38 -0.19 -10.28
C LYS A 248 50.20 0.11 -11.21
N SER A 249 50.34 -0.09 -12.52
CA SER A 249 49.24 0.07 -13.48
C SER A 249 48.18 -1.03 -13.33
N LYS A 250 48.60 -2.27 -13.02
CA LYS A 250 47.69 -3.40 -12.72
C LYS A 250 46.80 -3.07 -11.51
N ARG A 251 47.36 -2.52 -10.42
CA ARG A 251 46.61 -2.11 -9.21
C ARG A 251 45.64 -0.93 -9.44
N LEU A 252 45.96 0.01 -10.33
CA LEU A 252 45.08 1.14 -10.64
C LEU A 252 43.92 0.73 -11.56
N ASN A 253 44.15 -0.27 -12.42
CA ASN A 253 43.09 -0.88 -13.22
C ASN A 253 42.20 -1.80 -12.37
N GLU A 254 42.78 -2.54 -11.41
CA GLU A 254 42.03 -3.35 -10.44
C GLU A 254 41.06 -2.52 -9.59
N SER A 255 41.46 -1.32 -9.17
CA SER A 255 40.59 -0.41 -8.39
C SER A 255 39.47 0.21 -9.23
N LYS A 256 39.70 0.49 -10.53
CA LYS A 256 38.63 0.90 -11.47
C LYS A 256 37.67 -0.24 -11.81
N GLU A 257 38.18 -1.46 -12.01
CA GLU A 257 37.37 -2.68 -12.22
C GLU A 257 36.46 -2.96 -11.01
N LEU A 258 37.01 -2.83 -9.79
CA LEU A 258 36.24 -3.00 -8.55
C LEU A 258 35.09 -1.99 -8.44
N VAL A 259 35.30 -0.74 -8.85
CA VAL A 259 34.23 0.28 -8.85
C VAL A 259 33.17 0.00 -9.92
N GLU A 260 33.53 -0.49 -11.12
CA GLU A 260 32.55 -0.95 -12.11
C GLU A 260 31.76 -2.20 -11.67
N THR A 261 32.38 -3.07 -10.87
CA THR A 261 31.68 -4.24 -10.31
C THR A 261 30.62 -3.88 -9.25
N LEU A 262 30.58 -2.65 -8.74
CA LEU A 262 29.63 -2.23 -7.70
C LEU A 262 28.29 -1.68 -8.23
N ASN A 263 28.10 -1.49 -9.54
CA ASN A 263 26.83 -0.95 -10.07
C ASN A 263 26.16 -1.89 -11.10
N LEU A 264 24.86 -2.12 -10.98
CA LEU A 264 24.11 -2.89 -11.98
C LEU A 264 23.96 -2.09 -13.29
N LYS A 265 24.36 -2.69 -14.42
CA LYS A 265 24.14 -2.15 -15.76
C LYS A 265 22.77 -2.62 -16.29
N VAL A 266 22.21 -1.91 -17.28
CA VAL A 266 20.94 -2.30 -17.92
C VAL A 266 21.00 -3.72 -18.50
N GLN A 267 22.17 -4.09 -19.04
CA GLN A 267 22.41 -5.43 -19.57
C GLN A 267 22.33 -6.52 -18.49
N ASP A 268 22.74 -6.23 -17.25
CA ASP A 268 22.65 -7.19 -16.14
C ASP A 268 21.19 -7.50 -15.79
N ILE A 269 20.33 -6.48 -15.82
CA ILE A 269 18.88 -6.62 -15.60
C ILE A 269 18.25 -7.43 -16.75
N HIS A 270 18.65 -7.16 -18.00
CA HIS A 270 18.17 -7.93 -19.16
C HIS A 270 18.62 -9.39 -19.07
N ASN A 271 19.87 -9.66 -18.72
CA ASN A 271 20.39 -11.02 -18.54
C ASN A 271 19.67 -11.76 -17.41
N ALA A 272 19.39 -11.08 -16.29
CA ALA A 272 18.62 -11.63 -15.19
C ALA A 272 17.19 -11.98 -15.63
N GLU A 273 16.53 -11.10 -16.37
CA GLU A 273 15.19 -11.34 -16.93
C GLU A 273 15.17 -12.62 -17.79
N MET A 274 16.11 -12.73 -18.73
CA MET A 274 16.23 -13.88 -19.63
C MET A 274 16.54 -15.18 -18.86
N THR A 275 17.36 -15.10 -17.80
CA THR A 275 17.69 -16.25 -16.95
C THR A 275 16.48 -16.75 -16.18
N ILE A 276 15.69 -15.85 -15.58
CA ILE A 276 14.46 -16.19 -14.86
C ILE A 276 13.46 -16.87 -15.79
N ILE A 277 13.26 -16.29 -16.98
CA ILE A 277 12.34 -16.84 -17.99
C ILE A 277 12.79 -18.22 -18.43
N ARG A 278 14.07 -18.40 -18.75
CA ARG A 278 14.62 -19.69 -19.19
C ARG A 278 14.43 -20.77 -18.12
N PHE A 279 14.65 -20.44 -16.85
CA PHE A 279 14.38 -21.35 -15.74
C PHE A 279 12.92 -21.80 -15.72
N VAL A 280 11.97 -20.86 -15.74
CA VAL A 280 10.53 -21.18 -15.72
C VAL A 280 10.09 -21.96 -16.97
N GLN A 281 10.69 -21.69 -18.13
CA GLN A 281 10.41 -22.43 -19.36
C GLN A 281 10.91 -23.87 -19.27
N ASN A 282 12.13 -24.11 -18.79
CA ASN A 282 12.65 -25.46 -18.61
C ASN A 282 11.82 -26.25 -17.58
N GLN A 283 11.33 -25.62 -16.51
CA GLN A 283 10.50 -26.32 -15.52
C GLN A 283 9.15 -26.81 -16.09
N HIS A 284 8.52 -26.05 -16.99
CA HIS A 284 7.17 -26.34 -17.47
C HIS A 284 7.08 -26.88 -18.89
N PHE A 285 8.11 -26.69 -19.70
CA PHE A 285 8.17 -27.04 -21.12
C PHE A 285 9.46 -27.81 -21.47
N ASP A 286 10.05 -28.56 -20.53
CA ASP A 286 11.31 -29.28 -20.75
C ASP A 286 11.27 -30.17 -22.00
N ASP A 287 10.24 -31.00 -22.10
CA ASP A 287 9.93 -31.88 -23.25
C ASP A 287 9.96 -31.12 -24.58
N GLU A 288 9.29 -29.98 -24.66
CA GLU A 288 9.22 -29.15 -25.86
C GLU A 288 10.54 -28.43 -26.14
N VAL A 289 11.21 -27.93 -25.10
CA VAL A 289 12.49 -27.24 -25.21
C VAL A 289 13.58 -28.18 -25.72
N GLN A 290 13.66 -29.40 -25.18
CA GLN A 290 14.63 -30.42 -25.62
C GLN A 290 14.40 -30.82 -27.09
N ARG A 291 13.14 -31.03 -27.49
CA ARG A 291 12.80 -31.34 -28.89
C ARG A 291 13.19 -30.23 -29.86
N LEU A 292 12.88 -28.98 -29.50
CA LEU A 292 13.21 -27.83 -30.35
C LEU A 292 14.73 -27.60 -30.43
N LYS A 293 15.49 -27.85 -29.35
CA LYS A 293 16.97 -27.87 -29.38
C LYS A 293 17.50 -28.95 -30.33
N ALA A 294 16.85 -30.11 -30.37
CA ALA A 294 17.17 -31.19 -31.31
C ALA A 294 16.64 -30.95 -32.74
N LYS A 295 16.13 -29.75 -33.05
CA LYS A 295 15.51 -29.38 -34.34
C LYS A 295 14.31 -30.26 -34.73
N LEU A 296 13.62 -30.83 -33.76
CA LEU A 296 12.40 -31.61 -33.93
C LEU A 296 11.16 -30.74 -33.66
N ASN A 297 10.06 -31.07 -34.34
CA ASN A 297 8.78 -30.38 -34.13
C ASN A 297 8.14 -30.73 -32.77
N VAL A 298 7.38 -29.78 -32.24
CA VAL A 298 6.60 -29.95 -31.00
C VAL A 298 5.52 -31.03 -31.20
N LYS A 299 5.25 -31.83 -30.15
CA LYS A 299 4.19 -32.86 -30.17
C LYS A 299 2.83 -32.24 -30.53
N ARG A 300 2.03 -32.91 -31.37
CA ARG A 300 0.66 -32.48 -31.73
C ARG A 300 -0.28 -32.31 -30.53
N THR A 301 -0.01 -33.03 -29.44
CA THR A 301 -0.78 -32.98 -28.19
C THR A 301 -0.41 -31.79 -27.30
N SER A 302 0.71 -31.10 -27.56
CA SER A 302 1.14 -29.96 -26.77
C SER A 302 0.28 -28.73 -27.03
N ARG A 303 0.09 -27.93 -25.99
CA ARG A 303 -0.59 -26.62 -26.07
C ARG A 303 0.18 -25.62 -26.93
N LEU A 304 1.47 -25.88 -27.17
CA LEU A 304 2.37 -25.05 -27.97
C LEU A 304 2.29 -25.35 -29.47
N PHE A 305 1.70 -26.48 -29.88
CA PHE A 305 1.66 -26.91 -31.28
C PHE A 305 1.04 -25.86 -32.21
N LYS A 306 0.00 -25.14 -31.76
CA LYS A 306 -0.67 -24.08 -32.55
C LYS A 306 0.13 -22.78 -32.67
N LEU A 307 1.18 -22.61 -31.85
CA LEU A 307 1.97 -21.39 -31.76
C LEU A 307 3.28 -21.46 -32.56
N ASP A 308 3.48 -22.55 -33.32
CA ASP A 308 4.68 -22.77 -34.15
C ASP A 308 5.99 -22.41 -33.41
N SER A 309 6.09 -22.79 -32.14
CA SER A 309 7.10 -22.25 -31.24
C SER A 309 8.52 -22.65 -31.64
N TYR A 310 9.47 -21.72 -31.51
CA TYR A 310 10.88 -21.96 -31.77
C TYR A 310 11.75 -21.46 -30.62
N ILE A 311 13.01 -21.88 -30.58
CA ILE A 311 14.01 -21.42 -29.61
C ILE A 311 14.91 -20.37 -30.26
N ASP A 312 15.06 -19.22 -29.62
CA ASP A 312 15.96 -18.16 -30.10
C ASP A 312 17.44 -18.48 -29.83
N GLU A 313 18.36 -17.66 -30.37
CA GLU A 313 19.81 -17.79 -30.16
C GLU A 313 20.21 -17.74 -28.68
N LYS A 314 19.36 -17.14 -27.83
CA LYS A 314 19.55 -17.04 -26.39
C LYS A 314 18.88 -18.20 -25.65
N GLY A 315 18.43 -19.25 -26.32
CA GLY A 315 17.84 -20.43 -25.70
C GLY A 315 16.47 -20.18 -25.07
N ILE A 316 15.72 -19.17 -25.52
CA ILE A 316 14.38 -18.83 -25.01
C ILE A 316 13.31 -19.32 -25.98
N LEU A 317 12.27 -19.95 -25.43
CA LEU A 317 11.10 -20.40 -26.17
C LEU A 317 10.20 -19.21 -26.54
N ARG A 318 9.96 -19.01 -27.84
CA ARG A 318 9.16 -17.93 -28.41
C ARG A 318 8.06 -18.44 -29.31
N VAL A 319 7.04 -17.62 -29.51
CA VAL A 319 5.96 -17.87 -30.47
C VAL A 319 6.52 -17.71 -31.89
N GLY A 320 6.41 -18.77 -32.71
CA GLY A 320 6.55 -18.63 -34.15
C GLY A 320 5.24 -18.14 -34.74
N GLY A 321 5.32 -17.44 -35.86
CA GLY A 321 4.17 -16.65 -36.29
C GLY A 321 4.14 -16.31 -37.76
N ARG A 322 2.92 -15.99 -38.19
CA ARG A 322 2.60 -15.48 -39.54
C ARG A 322 2.88 -13.99 -39.70
N LEU A 323 3.39 -13.33 -38.65
CA LEU A 323 3.63 -11.89 -38.58
C LEU A 323 5.07 -11.49 -38.93
N ALA A 324 5.88 -12.41 -39.47
CA ALA A 324 7.28 -12.15 -39.83
C ALA A 324 7.43 -10.93 -40.77
N ARG A 325 6.48 -10.74 -41.69
CA ARG A 325 6.44 -9.62 -42.67
C ARG A 325 5.85 -8.30 -42.13
N SER A 326 5.48 -8.23 -40.85
CA SER A 326 4.95 -6.99 -40.26
C SER A 326 6.08 -6.00 -39.89
N ASN A 327 5.76 -4.70 -39.78
CA ASN A 327 6.71 -3.67 -39.32
C ASN A 327 6.81 -3.58 -37.78
N LEU A 328 6.39 -4.61 -37.05
CA LEU A 328 6.47 -4.66 -35.60
C LEU A 328 7.92 -4.91 -35.13
N THR A 329 8.21 -4.61 -33.86
CA THR A 329 9.50 -4.98 -33.25
C THR A 329 9.62 -6.50 -33.15
N GLU A 330 10.86 -7.02 -33.22
CA GLU A 330 11.12 -8.47 -33.19
C GLU A 330 10.53 -9.15 -31.94
N THR A 331 10.56 -8.46 -30.80
CA THR A 331 9.96 -8.93 -29.54
C THR A 331 8.44 -9.03 -29.59
N SER A 332 7.77 -8.17 -30.36
CA SER A 332 6.32 -8.20 -30.54
C SER A 332 5.89 -9.16 -31.65
N LYS A 333 6.74 -9.40 -32.66
CA LYS A 333 6.53 -10.46 -33.66
C LYS A 333 6.61 -11.85 -33.01
N HIS A 334 7.60 -12.02 -32.15
CA HIS A 334 7.95 -13.29 -31.53
C HIS A 334 7.96 -13.16 -29.99
N PRO A 335 6.77 -12.99 -29.37
CA PRO A 335 6.66 -12.85 -27.93
C PRO A 335 7.12 -14.11 -27.20
N ILE A 336 7.66 -13.92 -25.99
CA ILE A 336 8.20 -14.98 -25.13
C ILE A 336 7.07 -15.83 -24.56
N ILE A 337 7.14 -17.15 -24.70
CA ILE A 337 6.10 -18.05 -24.20
C ILE A 337 6.26 -18.28 -22.70
N LEU A 338 5.19 -18.13 -21.94
CA LEU A 338 5.19 -18.36 -20.49
C LEU A 338 4.03 -19.27 -20.05
N PRO A 339 4.24 -20.13 -19.04
CA PRO A 339 3.23 -21.07 -18.56
C PRO A 339 2.16 -20.40 -17.71
N LYS A 340 0.97 -21.00 -17.67
CA LYS A 340 -0.17 -20.50 -16.86
C LYS A 340 0.10 -20.64 -15.37
N GLN A 341 0.70 -21.77 -14.95
CA GLN A 341 0.85 -22.15 -13.55
C GLN A 341 2.08 -21.55 -12.85
N SER A 342 2.74 -20.54 -13.43
CA SER A 342 3.91 -19.92 -12.81
C SER A 342 3.55 -18.65 -12.02
N THR A 343 4.15 -18.51 -10.84
CA THR A 343 4.14 -17.28 -10.02
C THR A 343 4.70 -16.09 -10.79
N LEU A 344 5.68 -16.31 -11.67
CA LEU A 344 6.23 -15.30 -12.57
C LEU A 344 5.15 -14.67 -13.46
N SER A 345 4.34 -15.52 -14.11
CA SER A 345 3.25 -15.08 -14.99
C SER A 345 2.22 -14.22 -14.25
N TYR A 346 1.93 -14.57 -12.98
CA TYR A 346 1.05 -13.79 -12.13
C TYR A 346 1.66 -12.42 -11.80
N SER A 347 2.93 -12.37 -11.36
CA SER A 347 3.63 -11.13 -11.01
C SER A 347 3.76 -10.18 -12.20
N ILE A 348 4.03 -10.70 -13.41
CA ILE A 348 4.07 -9.89 -14.65
C ILE A 348 2.72 -9.25 -14.93
N ILE A 349 1.64 -10.03 -14.94
CA ILE A 349 0.29 -9.51 -15.21
C ILE A 349 -0.12 -8.52 -14.12
N GLN A 350 0.21 -8.78 -12.85
CA GLN A 350 -0.08 -7.88 -11.74
C GLN A 350 0.68 -6.55 -11.85
N GLY A 351 1.94 -6.58 -12.28
CA GLY A 351 2.73 -5.39 -12.58
C GLY A 351 2.12 -4.55 -13.70
N ILE A 352 1.80 -5.19 -14.83
CA ILE A 352 1.13 -4.53 -15.98
C ILE A 352 -0.22 -3.93 -15.55
N HIS A 353 -1.02 -4.68 -14.79
CA HIS A 353 -2.32 -4.22 -14.31
C HIS A 353 -2.22 -2.90 -13.51
N ARG A 354 -1.15 -2.75 -12.71
CA ARG A 354 -0.89 -1.52 -11.94
C ARG A 354 -0.32 -0.41 -12.81
N SER A 355 0.63 -0.70 -13.70
CA SER A 355 1.29 0.31 -14.54
C SER A 355 0.33 1.00 -15.51
N ILE A 356 -0.62 0.26 -16.08
CA ILE A 356 -1.65 0.83 -16.97
C ILE A 356 -2.81 1.49 -16.21
N GLY A 357 -2.73 1.63 -14.88
CA GLY A 357 -3.77 2.30 -14.10
C GLY A 357 -5.10 1.55 -14.05
N HIS A 358 -5.07 0.22 -13.93
CA HIS A 358 -6.27 -0.62 -13.76
C HIS A 358 -7.26 -0.61 -14.94
N LEU A 359 -6.79 -0.27 -16.14
CA LEU A 359 -7.56 -0.40 -17.38
C LEU A 359 -8.03 -1.85 -17.58
N GLY A 360 -9.11 -2.00 -18.35
CA GLY A 360 -9.81 -3.26 -18.54
C GLY A 360 -8.94 -4.37 -19.13
N LYS A 361 -9.49 -5.59 -19.12
CA LYS A 361 -8.83 -6.83 -19.59
C LYS A 361 -8.11 -6.68 -20.94
N ASN A 362 -8.71 -5.99 -21.90
CA ASN A 362 -8.15 -5.87 -23.25
C ASN A 362 -6.85 -5.04 -23.26
N ALA A 363 -6.77 -3.98 -22.45
CA ALA A 363 -5.55 -3.17 -22.34
C ALA A 363 -4.39 -4.00 -21.76
N ILE A 364 -4.67 -4.79 -20.71
CA ILE A 364 -3.69 -5.71 -20.12
C ILE A 364 -3.20 -6.73 -21.16
N LEU A 365 -4.11 -7.29 -21.97
CA LEU A 365 -3.73 -8.25 -23.01
C LEU A 365 -2.89 -7.63 -24.12
N THR A 366 -3.19 -6.40 -24.54
CA THR A 366 -2.43 -5.69 -25.56
C THR A 366 -1.01 -5.43 -25.08
N GLU A 367 -0.86 -4.90 -23.87
CA GLU A 367 0.46 -4.61 -23.28
C GLU A 367 1.25 -5.91 -23.05
N LEU A 368 0.59 -6.96 -22.55
CA LEU A 368 1.21 -8.26 -22.36
C LEU A 368 1.78 -8.81 -23.67
N ARG A 369 1.01 -8.75 -24.77
CA ARG A 369 1.36 -9.32 -26.08
C ARG A 369 2.51 -8.61 -26.78
N GLN A 370 2.89 -7.40 -26.38
CA GLN A 370 4.06 -6.72 -26.94
C GLN A 370 5.36 -7.47 -26.64
N LYS A 371 5.41 -8.26 -25.55
CA LYS A 371 6.62 -8.95 -25.09
C LYS A 371 6.42 -10.40 -24.66
N TYR A 372 5.26 -10.75 -24.11
CA TYR A 372 4.97 -12.06 -23.52
C TYR A 372 3.69 -12.70 -24.08
N TRP A 373 3.74 -14.01 -24.24
CA TRP A 373 2.61 -14.86 -24.58
C TRP A 373 2.35 -15.87 -23.46
N ILE A 374 1.51 -15.50 -22.49
CA ILE A 374 1.14 -16.38 -21.38
C ILE A 374 -0.03 -17.29 -21.80
N ILE A 375 0.18 -18.61 -21.76
CA ILE A 375 -0.87 -19.58 -22.07
C ILE A 375 -2.02 -19.43 -21.07
N GLY A 376 -3.24 -19.22 -21.55
CA GLY A 376 -4.41 -19.07 -20.66
C GLY A 376 -4.41 -17.79 -19.83
N ALA A 377 -3.71 -16.72 -20.26
CA ALA A 377 -3.64 -15.42 -19.60
C ALA A 377 -4.99 -14.87 -19.13
N ASN A 378 -6.06 -15.10 -19.91
CA ASN A 378 -7.42 -14.67 -19.61
C ASN A 378 -7.90 -15.05 -18.21
N GLY A 379 -7.60 -16.27 -17.75
CA GLY A 379 -8.03 -16.74 -16.43
C GLY A 379 -7.29 -16.01 -15.30
N ILE A 380 -5.99 -15.78 -15.49
CA ILE A 380 -5.14 -15.07 -14.52
C ILE A 380 -5.57 -13.60 -14.42
N ILE A 381 -5.81 -12.94 -15.55
CA ILE A 381 -6.27 -11.55 -15.59
C ILE A 381 -7.61 -11.41 -14.86
N LYS A 382 -8.58 -12.30 -15.10
CA LYS A 382 -9.87 -12.28 -14.38
C LYS A 382 -9.68 -12.41 -12.88
N ASN A 383 -8.81 -13.32 -12.43
CA ASN A 383 -8.50 -13.50 -11.01
C ASN A 383 -7.90 -12.23 -10.40
N ILE A 384 -6.87 -11.64 -11.04
CA ILE A 384 -6.21 -10.42 -10.57
C ILE A 384 -7.19 -9.25 -10.48
N VAL A 385 -7.97 -8.99 -11.54
CA VAL A 385 -8.95 -7.90 -11.58
C VAL A 385 -10.04 -8.09 -10.52
N SER A 386 -10.52 -9.33 -10.32
CA SER A 386 -11.55 -9.64 -9.33
C SER A 386 -11.09 -9.47 -7.88
N LYS A 387 -9.80 -9.64 -7.60
CA LYS A 387 -9.20 -9.44 -6.27
C LYS A 387 -8.73 -8.00 -6.06
N CYS A 388 -8.58 -7.22 -7.12
CA CYS A 388 -8.10 -5.85 -7.03
C CYS A 388 -9.15 -4.92 -6.40
N VAL A 389 -8.82 -4.34 -5.24
CA VAL A 389 -9.71 -3.43 -4.50
C VAL A 389 -10.11 -2.22 -5.36
N ILE A 390 -9.18 -1.67 -6.14
CA ILE A 390 -9.42 -0.51 -7.00
C ILE A 390 -10.43 -0.88 -8.10
N CYS A 391 -10.20 -1.98 -8.83
CA CYS A 391 -11.15 -2.44 -9.84
C CYS A 391 -12.52 -2.78 -9.26
N ARG A 392 -12.56 -3.43 -8.10
CA ARG A 392 -13.82 -3.72 -7.40
C ARG A 392 -14.56 -2.44 -7.04
N LYS A 393 -13.87 -1.38 -6.59
CA LYS A 393 -14.48 -0.07 -6.32
C LYS A 393 -15.09 0.55 -7.58
N TYR A 394 -14.37 0.53 -8.71
CA TYR A 394 -14.84 1.12 -9.96
C TYR A 394 -15.98 0.34 -10.64
N GLN A 395 -15.93 -1.00 -10.56
CA GLN A 395 -16.84 -1.89 -11.28
C GLN A 395 -17.97 -2.45 -10.41
N ALA A 396 -18.02 -2.11 -9.11
CA ALA A 396 -19.09 -2.58 -8.23
C ALA A 396 -20.46 -2.11 -8.72
N PRO A 397 -21.41 -3.03 -8.97
CA PRO A 397 -22.80 -2.67 -9.19
C PRO A 397 -23.42 -2.19 -7.88
N ILE A 398 -24.45 -1.34 -7.98
CA ILE A 398 -25.27 -0.94 -6.83
C ILE A 398 -26.00 -2.18 -6.33
N MET A 399 -25.93 -2.44 -5.03
CA MET A 399 -26.65 -3.56 -4.43
C MET A 399 -28.16 -3.32 -4.54
N GLN A 400 -28.92 -4.35 -4.90
CA GLN A 400 -30.38 -4.28 -5.04
C GLN A 400 -30.99 -5.41 -4.22
N GLN A 401 -32.25 -5.26 -3.83
CA GLN A 401 -32.97 -6.30 -3.09
C GLN A 401 -34.44 -6.37 -3.53
N LYS A 402 -35.06 -7.56 -3.40
CA LYS A 402 -36.43 -7.82 -3.86
C LYS A 402 -37.41 -6.80 -3.28
N MET A 403 -38.22 -6.13 -4.14
CA MET A 403 -39.14 -5.05 -3.75
C MET A 403 -40.05 -5.46 -2.56
N ALA A 404 -40.23 -4.57 -1.58
CA ALA A 404 -41.07 -4.84 -0.39
C ALA A 404 -42.56 -4.93 -0.76
N ASN A 405 -43.35 -5.58 0.09
CA ASN A 405 -44.81 -5.60 -0.08
C ASN A 405 -45.40 -4.22 0.20
N LEU A 406 -46.57 -3.93 -0.38
CA LEU A 406 -47.26 -2.65 -0.14
C LEU A 406 -47.73 -2.56 1.32
N PRO A 407 -47.62 -1.38 1.97
CA PRO A 407 -48.18 -1.16 3.31
C PRO A 407 -49.69 -1.45 3.35
N SER A 408 -50.19 -1.98 4.46
CA SER A 408 -51.61 -2.33 4.65
C SER A 408 -52.52 -1.11 4.47
N GLU A 409 -52.03 0.08 4.80
CA GLU A 409 -52.71 1.36 4.63
C GLU A 409 -53.04 1.67 3.15
N ARG A 410 -52.40 1.00 2.19
CA ARG A 410 -52.63 1.18 0.75
C ARG A 410 -53.67 0.21 0.17
N VAL A 411 -54.10 -0.80 0.94
CA VAL A 411 -54.87 -1.95 0.44
C VAL A 411 -56.25 -2.07 1.10
N THR A 412 -56.51 -1.38 2.22
CA THR A 412 -57.80 -1.46 2.94
C THR A 412 -58.92 -0.66 2.26
N GLN A 413 -60.11 -1.27 2.14
CA GLN A 413 -61.21 -0.79 1.30
C GLN A 413 -62.08 0.31 1.97
N ASP A 414 -62.15 0.37 3.31
CA ASP A 414 -63.28 1.01 4.01
C ASP A 414 -63.07 2.47 4.47
N THR A 415 -62.20 3.22 3.80
CA THR A 415 -61.85 4.60 4.22
C THR A 415 -62.06 5.63 3.12
N ALA A 416 -62.61 6.78 3.51
CA ALA A 416 -62.85 7.92 2.64
C ALA A 416 -61.53 8.47 2.05
N PRO A 417 -61.57 9.14 0.88
CA PRO A 417 -60.45 9.90 0.35
C PRO A 417 -59.86 10.83 1.39
N PHE A 418 -58.56 11.09 1.29
CA PHE A 418 -57.84 11.97 2.22
C PHE A 418 -57.84 11.52 3.69
N THR A 419 -58.26 10.29 4.01
CA THR A 419 -58.07 9.74 5.38
C THR A 419 -56.59 9.60 5.73
N ILE A 420 -55.75 9.28 4.75
CA ILE A 420 -54.28 9.21 4.87
C ILE A 420 -53.65 10.07 3.78
N VAL A 421 -52.87 11.06 4.19
CA VAL A 421 -52.38 12.13 3.32
C VAL A 421 -50.86 12.23 3.40
N GLY A 422 -50.20 12.32 2.26
CA GLY A 422 -48.82 12.80 2.16
C GLY A 422 -48.80 14.31 1.94
N MET A 423 -47.96 15.03 2.68
CA MET A 423 -47.84 16.49 2.63
C MET A 423 -46.40 16.89 2.28
N ASP A 424 -46.24 17.80 1.33
CA ASP A 424 -44.93 18.34 0.94
C ASP A 424 -45.03 19.80 0.46
N TYR A 425 -43.91 20.53 0.52
CA TYR A 425 -43.78 21.90 0.06
C TYR A 425 -42.98 21.99 -1.24
N PHE A 426 -43.39 22.87 -2.14
CA PHE A 426 -42.69 23.14 -3.40
C PHE A 426 -42.74 24.63 -3.76
N GLY A 427 -41.72 25.12 -4.46
CA GLY A 427 -41.50 26.55 -4.70
C GLY A 427 -40.02 26.89 -4.58
N PRO A 428 -39.63 28.18 -4.46
CA PRO A 428 -40.49 29.37 -4.34
C PRO A 428 -41.08 29.85 -5.69
N PHE A 429 -42.26 30.45 -5.64
CA PHE A 429 -42.86 31.22 -6.74
C PHE A 429 -42.68 32.72 -6.46
N ALA A 430 -42.12 33.45 -7.42
CA ALA A 430 -41.93 34.90 -7.32
C ALA A 430 -43.22 35.60 -7.77
N ILE A 431 -43.94 36.19 -6.83
CA ILE A 431 -45.19 36.92 -7.06
C ILE A 431 -44.95 38.42 -6.95
N LYS A 432 -45.54 39.19 -7.85
CA LYS A 432 -45.49 40.65 -7.76
C LYS A 432 -46.62 41.15 -6.87
N GLN A 433 -46.25 41.66 -5.70
CA GLN A 433 -47.17 42.33 -4.78
C GLN A 433 -46.90 43.84 -4.83
N ARG A 434 -47.74 44.59 -5.55
CA ARG A 434 -47.58 46.03 -5.81
C ARG A 434 -46.22 46.37 -6.46
N ARG A 435 -45.30 47.01 -5.71
CA ARG A 435 -43.94 47.41 -6.18
C ARG A 435 -42.86 46.39 -5.80
N CYS A 436 -43.18 45.36 -5.01
CA CYS A 436 -42.21 44.39 -4.50
C CYS A 436 -42.49 42.99 -5.07
N THR A 437 -41.45 42.18 -5.20
CA THR A 437 -41.58 40.76 -5.52
C THR A 437 -41.44 39.96 -4.23
N VAL A 438 -42.47 39.19 -3.89
CA VAL A 438 -42.53 38.35 -2.69
C VAL A 438 -42.51 36.87 -3.08
N LYS A 439 -41.90 36.03 -2.24
CA LYS A 439 -41.89 34.58 -2.45
C LYS A 439 -43.19 33.98 -1.89
N ARG A 440 -43.85 33.12 -2.66
CA ARG A 440 -44.91 32.21 -2.19
C ARG A 440 -44.49 30.76 -2.37
N TYR A 441 -45.12 29.88 -1.60
CA TYR A 441 -44.84 28.45 -1.62
C TYR A 441 -46.13 27.69 -1.89
N GLY A 442 -46.02 26.58 -2.62
CA GLY A 442 -47.12 25.65 -2.80
C GLY A 442 -47.03 24.50 -1.80
N VAL A 443 -48.17 24.12 -1.25
CA VAL A 443 -48.34 22.95 -0.40
C VAL A 443 -49.16 21.92 -1.16
N ILE A 444 -48.63 20.70 -1.29
CA ILE A 444 -49.33 19.59 -1.90
C ILE A 444 -49.83 18.62 -0.82
N PHE A 445 -51.11 18.29 -0.87
CA PHE A 445 -51.72 17.21 -0.12
C PHE A 445 -52.10 16.09 -1.08
N THR A 446 -51.46 14.92 -0.95
CA THR A 446 -51.72 13.75 -1.78
C THR A 446 -52.41 12.66 -0.97
N CYS A 447 -53.58 12.21 -1.41
CA CYS A 447 -54.22 11.03 -0.84
C CYS A 447 -53.42 9.77 -1.19
N LEU A 448 -52.91 9.02 -0.20
CA LEU A 448 -52.09 7.83 -0.45
C LEU A 448 -52.88 6.64 -1.04
N LYS A 449 -54.21 6.67 -0.96
CA LYS A 449 -55.12 5.62 -1.43
C LYS A 449 -55.48 5.79 -2.91
N ILE A 450 -56.17 6.90 -3.25
CA ILE A 450 -56.65 7.17 -4.61
C ILE A 450 -55.71 8.07 -5.42
N ARG A 451 -54.58 8.50 -4.84
CA ARG A 451 -53.63 9.46 -5.43
C ARG A 451 -54.21 10.83 -5.78
N ALA A 452 -55.42 11.17 -5.32
CA ALA A 452 -55.96 12.53 -5.43
C ALA A 452 -54.97 13.57 -4.90
N VAL A 453 -54.88 14.70 -5.58
CA VAL A 453 -54.03 15.84 -5.25
C VAL A 453 -54.90 16.99 -4.80
N HIS A 454 -54.47 17.72 -3.78
CA HIS A 454 -55.02 19.01 -3.40
C HIS A 454 -53.88 20.01 -3.22
N LEU A 455 -54.03 21.21 -3.79
CA LEU A 455 -52.98 22.23 -3.80
C LEU A 455 -53.43 23.47 -3.03
N GLU A 456 -52.54 23.98 -2.19
CA GLU A 456 -52.75 25.22 -1.43
C GLU A 456 -51.56 26.16 -1.63
N VAL A 457 -51.82 27.46 -1.66
CA VAL A 457 -50.78 28.49 -1.62
C VAL A 457 -50.49 28.83 -0.15
N ALA A 458 -49.21 28.93 0.19
CA ALA A 458 -48.70 29.38 1.49
C ALA A 458 -47.88 30.66 1.33
N ASP A 459 -48.15 31.64 2.20
CA ASP A 459 -47.56 32.97 2.12
C ASP A 459 -46.08 32.98 2.49
N SER A 460 -45.69 32.13 3.45
CA SER A 460 -44.32 31.90 3.87
C SER A 460 -44.13 30.45 4.35
N LEU A 461 -42.91 30.12 4.77
CA LEU A 461 -42.55 28.82 5.34
C LEU A 461 -42.58 28.87 6.87
N ASP A 462 -43.52 29.59 7.46
CA ASP A 462 -43.69 29.66 8.91
C ASP A 462 -44.78 28.69 9.41
N THR A 463 -44.78 28.46 10.72
CA THR A 463 -45.77 27.63 11.41
C THR A 463 -47.21 28.10 11.13
N SER A 464 -47.45 29.42 11.09
CA SER A 464 -48.76 30.03 10.84
C SER A 464 -49.30 29.75 9.44
N SER A 465 -48.49 29.93 8.39
CA SER A 465 -48.90 29.63 7.00
C SER A 465 -49.15 28.15 6.81
N CYS A 466 -48.36 27.29 7.48
CA CYS A 466 -48.56 25.84 7.49
C CYS A 466 -49.91 25.44 8.12
N ILE A 467 -50.21 25.94 9.32
CA ILE A 467 -51.49 25.70 9.99
C ILE A 467 -52.64 26.23 9.13
N ASN A 468 -52.51 27.41 8.51
CA ASN A 468 -53.55 27.97 7.65
C ASN A 468 -53.79 27.13 6.39
N ALA A 469 -52.74 26.61 5.75
CA ALA A 469 -52.87 25.70 4.61
C ALA A 469 -53.57 24.40 5.01
N ILE A 470 -53.22 23.82 6.17
CA ILE A 470 -53.88 22.61 6.69
C ILE A 470 -55.33 22.88 7.07
N ARG A 471 -55.65 24.05 7.64
CA ARG A 471 -57.04 24.46 7.95
C ARG A 471 -57.88 24.57 6.68
N ARG A 472 -57.33 25.17 5.61
CA ARG A 472 -58.01 25.25 4.30
C ARG A 472 -58.25 23.85 3.70
N PHE A 473 -57.24 22.98 3.77
CA PHE A 473 -57.36 21.60 3.35
C PHE A 473 -58.46 20.85 4.13
N ILE A 474 -58.44 20.91 5.47
CA ILE A 474 -59.43 20.27 6.33
C ILE A 474 -60.84 20.80 6.03
N ALA A 475 -60.98 22.11 5.84
CA ALA A 475 -62.28 22.72 5.52
C ALA A 475 -62.85 22.25 4.17
N ARG A 476 -61.99 21.96 3.18
CA ARG A 476 -62.41 21.54 1.84
C ARG A 476 -62.55 20.03 1.68
N ARG A 477 -61.71 19.23 2.36
CA ARG A 477 -61.55 17.79 2.14
C ARG A 477 -61.90 16.91 3.34
N GLY A 478 -62.14 17.51 4.51
CA GLY A 478 -62.40 16.80 5.76
C GLY A 478 -61.14 16.53 6.58
N VAL A 479 -61.33 16.07 7.82
CA VAL A 479 -60.23 15.84 8.77
C VAL A 479 -59.49 14.53 8.42
N PRO A 480 -58.17 14.57 8.12
CA PRO A 480 -57.39 13.36 7.88
C PRO A 480 -57.11 12.63 9.21
N LYS A 481 -56.99 11.31 9.19
CA LYS A 481 -56.55 10.53 10.36
C LYS A 481 -55.03 10.57 10.52
N ILE A 482 -54.30 10.51 9.40
CA ILE A 482 -52.84 10.48 9.38
C ILE A 482 -52.31 11.44 8.32
N ILE A 483 -51.38 12.31 8.70
CA ILE A 483 -50.56 13.12 7.78
C ILE A 483 -49.14 12.59 7.82
N ARG A 484 -48.52 12.39 6.65
CA ARG A 484 -47.10 12.01 6.51
C ARG A 484 -46.32 13.08 5.78
N SER A 485 -45.18 13.48 6.33
CA SER A 485 -44.25 14.44 5.74
C SER A 485 -42.83 13.88 5.69
N ASP A 486 -42.00 14.41 4.79
CA ASP A 486 -40.58 14.04 4.71
C ASP A 486 -39.73 14.71 5.80
N ASN A 487 -38.75 13.96 6.31
CA ASN A 487 -37.71 14.52 7.20
C ASN A 487 -36.69 15.30 6.35
N GLY A 488 -36.62 16.61 6.58
CA GLY A 488 -35.93 17.58 5.72
C GLY A 488 -34.41 17.43 5.53
N THR A 489 -33.73 16.44 6.11
CA THR A 489 -32.26 16.46 6.23
C THR A 489 -31.45 16.15 4.95
N ASN A 490 -32.03 15.60 3.87
CA ASN A 490 -31.25 15.13 2.70
C ASN A 490 -31.72 15.66 1.31
N LEU A 491 -31.60 16.96 0.98
CA LEU A 491 -31.68 17.43 -0.43
C LEU A 491 -30.72 18.61 -0.69
N VAL A 492 -30.12 18.66 -1.88
CA VAL A 492 -29.10 19.63 -2.33
C VAL A 492 -29.72 20.61 -3.35
N GLY A 493 -29.41 21.91 -3.24
CA GLY A 493 -29.89 22.98 -4.15
C GLY A 493 -31.00 23.84 -3.53
N ALA A 494 -31.54 24.85 -4.24
CA ALA A 494 -32.47 25.91 -3.77
C ALA A 494 -33.63 25.52 -2.82
N GLN A 495 -33.92 24.23 -2.66
CA GLN A 495 -34.71 23.64 -1.56
C GLN A 495 -34.03 23.67 -0.17
N ARG A 496 -32.75 24.04 -0.07
CA ARG A 496 -32.01 24.11 1.21
C ARG A 496 -32.54 25.25 2.10
N GLU A 497 -32.76 26.43 1.52
CA GLU A 497 -33.42 27.58 2.17
C GLU A 497 -34.82 27.20 2.67
N LEU A 498 -35.56 26.44 1.86
CA LEU A 498 -36.90 25.96 2.20
C LEU A 498 -36.89 24.99 3.40
N LYS A 499 -35.82 24.21 3.56
CA LYS A 499 -35.63 23.26 4.65
C LYS A 499 -35.13 23.89 5.93
N ASP A 500 -34.21 24.84 5.82
CA ASP A 500 -33.66 25.56 6.98
C ASP A 500 -34.77 26.36 7.70
N GLU A 501 -35.78 26.83 6.98
CA GLU A 501 -36.99 27.44 7.56
C GLU A 501 -37.97 26.41 8.13
N ILE A 502 -38.16 25.25 7.49
CA ILE A 502 -39.00 24.15 8.01
C ILE A 502 -38.43 23.56 9.32
N VAL A 503 -37.10 23.49 9.46
CA VAL A 503 -36.45 23.00 10.69
C VAL A 503 -36.68 23.96 11.88
N LYS A 504 -36.93 25.25 11.63
CA LYS A 504 -37.25 26.25 12.67
C LYS A 504 -38.70 26.19 13.16
N TRP A 505 -39.53 25.31 12.61
CA TRP A 505 -40.92 25.19 13.04
C TRP A 505 -41.02 24.79 14.50
N ASN A 506 -41.94 25.45 15.21
CA ASN A 506 -42.25 25.10 16.58
C ASN A 506 -43.14 23.85 16.57
N LEU A 507 -42.50 22.67 16.49
CA LEU A 507 -43.18 21.37 16.41
C LEU A 507 -44.25 21.21 17.49
N ASN A 508 -44.01 21.75 18.69
CA ASN A 508 -44.96 21.73 19.80
C ASN A 508 -46.28 22.45 19.47
N GLN A 509 -46.25 23.56 18.73
CA GLN A 509 -47.46 24.28 18.35
C GLN A 509 -48.29 23.51 17.31
N ILE A 510 -47.61 22.87 16.35
CA ILE A 510 -48.32 22.09 15.33
C ILE A 510 -48.81 20.78 15.90
N ASP A 511 -48.02 20.09 16.71
CA ASP A 511 -48.42 18.85 17.39
C ASP A 511 -49.64 19.10 18.28
N ASN A 512 -49.67 20.20 19.04
CA ASN A 512 -50.86 20.58 19.81
C ASN A 512 -52.09 20.86 18.93
N PHE A 513 -51.93 21.56 17.79
CA PHE A 513 -53.01 21.79 16.84
C PHE A 513 -53.53 20.49 16.20
N MET A 514 -52.62 19.57 15.86
CA MET A 514 -52.96 18.28 15.27
C MET A 514 -53.66 17.36 16.27
N LEU A 515 -53.17 17.30 17.51
CA LEU A 515 -53.77 16.54 18.60
C LEU A 515 -55.20 17.02 18.91
N GLN A 516 -55.43 18.34 18.95
CA GLN A 516 -56.77 18.92 19.13
C GLN A 516 -57.77 18.50 18.03
N LYS A 517 -57.28 18.21 16.83
CA LYS A 517 -58.09 17.75 15.68
C LYS A 517 -58.09 16.23 15.52
N GLY A 518 -57.43 15.48 16.39
CA GLY A 518 -57.35 14.02 16.31
C GLY A 518 -56.51 13.50 15.14
N ILE A 519 -55.53 14.28 14.68
CA ILE A 519 -54.68 13.98 13.52
C ILE A 519 -53.33 13.43 14.00
N ASP A 520 -52.94 12.25 13.52
CA ASP A 520 -51.63 11.65 13.78
C ASP A 520 -50.61 12.10 12.71
N TRP A 521 -49.68 12.96 13.08
CA TRP A 521 -48.64 13.45 12.17
C TRP A 521 -47.34 12.66 12.32
N LYS A 522 -46.91 12.00 11.23
CA LYS A 522 -45.71 11.16 11.19
C LYS A 522 -44.67 11.65 10.19
N PHE A 523 -43.43 11.79 10.64
CA PHE A 523 -42.28 12.04 9.76
C PHE A 523 -41.70 10.74 9.19
N ASN A 524 -41.26 10.77 7.94
CA ASN A 524 -40.60 9.63 7.31
C ASN A 524 -39.17 9.39 7.88
N PRO A 525 -38.71 8.14 8.02
CA PRO A 525 -37.33 7.86 8.46
C PRO A 525 -36.28 8.51 7.53
N PRO A 526 -35.16 9.04 8.06
CA PRO A 526 -34.13 9.68 7.24
C PRO A 526 -33.58 8.71 6.18
N ALA A 527 -33.53 9.17 4.91
CA ALA A 527 -33.10 8.43 3.71
C ALA A 527 -34.04 7.32 3.17
N ALA A 528 -35.30 7.26 3.60
CA ALA A 528 -36.30 6.36 3.06
C ALA A 528 -37.04 6.95 1.83
N SER A 529 -36.31 7.33 0.77
CA SER A 529 -36.84 7.96 -0.46
C SER A 529 -37.94 7.14 -1.17
N ASN A 530 -38.00 5.83 -0.91
CA ASN A 530 -39.06 4.94 -1.41
C ASN A 530 -40.47 5.33 -0.91
N PHE A 531 -40.59 5.93 0.28
CA PHE A 531 -41.87 6.40 0.82
C PHE A 531 -42.28 7.77 0.23
N GLY A 532 -41.32 8.67 0.00
CA GLY A 532 -41.55 9.99 -0.62
C GLY A 532 -41.78 9.97 -2.14
N GLY A 533 -41.36 8.90 -2.83
CA GLY A 533 -41.51 8.77 -4.28
C GLY A 533 -42.95 8.79 -4.83
N VAL A 534 -43.97 8.67 -3.97
CA VAL A 534 -45.38 8.76 -4.35
C VAL A 534 -45.78 10.21 -4.67
N TRP A 535 -45.42 11.18 -3.81
CA TRP A 535 -45.70 12.60 -4.05
C TRP A 535 -44.61 13.29 -4.88
N GLU A 536 -43.35 12.88 -4.86
CA GLU A 536 -42.31 13.47 -5.72
C GLU A 536 -42.67 13.40 -7.22
N ARG A 537 -43.24 12.27 -7.66
CA ARG A 537 -43.71 12.11 -9.05
C ARG A 537 -44.90 13.05 -9.35
N LEU A 538 -45.75 13.30 -8.36
CA LEU A 538 -46.88 14.22 -8.49
C LEU A 538 -46.40 15.67 -8.49
N ILE A 539 -45.46 16.04 -7.63
CA ILE A 539 -44.80 17.35 -7.64
C ILE A 539 -44.11 17.61 -8.98
N ARG A 540 -43.46 16.60 -9.56
CA ARG A 540 -42.89 16.72 -10.91
C ARG A 540 -43.96 16.96 -11.97
N SER A 541 -45.13 16.32 -11.82
CA SER A 541 -46.27 16.51 -12.73
C SER A 541 -46.89 17.90 -12.57
N VAL A 542 -47.09 18.35 -11.32
CA VAL A 542 -47.51 19.71 -10.95
C VAL A 542 -46.57 20.74 -11.55
N ARG A 543 -45.25 20.60 -11.33
CA ARG A 543 -44.24 21.50 -11.90
C ARG A 543 -44.24 21.49 -13.42
N LYS A 544 -44.41 20.33 -14.07
CA LYS A 544 -44.46 20.25 -15.53
C LYS A 544 -45.65 21.03 -16.08
N VAL A 545 -46.84 20.85 -15.52
CA VAL A 545 -48.06 21.56 -15.95
C VAL A 545 -47.97 23.05 -15.62
N LEU A 546 -47.49 23.41 -14.42
CA LEU A 546 -47.27 24.80 -14.04
C LEU A 546 -46.26 25.49 -14.95
N TYR A 547 -45.10 24.87 -15.21
CA TYR A 547 -44.06 25.49 -16.04
C TYR A 547 -44.44 25.56 -17.52
N SER A 548 -45.22 24.61 -18.06
CA SER A 548 -45.74 24.75 -19.43
C SER A 548 -46.68 25.94 -19.56
N ILE A 549 -47.61 26.10 -18.62
CA ILE A 549 -48.56 27.23 -18.61
C ILE A 549 -47.83 28.57 -18.38
N LEU A 550 -46.84 28.59 -17.50
CA LEU A 550 -46.04 29.78 -17.18
C LEU A 550 -45.00 30.16 -18.26
N GLN A 551 -44.61 29.24 -19.15
CA GLN A 551 -43.69 29.54 -20.26
C GLN A 551 -44.42 30.11 -21.49
N GLU A 552 -45.68 29.75 -21.70
CA GLU A 552 -46.48 30.21 -22.85
C GLU A 552 -46.94 31.68 -22.70
N GLN A 553 -47.02 32.20 -21.48
CA GLN A 553 -47.29 33.62 -21.21
C GLN A 553 -46.33 34.17 -20.16
N LYS A 554 -45.65 35.30 -20.45
CA LYS A 554 -44.92 36.10 -19.44
C LYS A 554 -45.92 36.83 -18.52
N LEU A 555 -46.76 36.06 -17.84
CA LEU A 555 -47.75 36.55 -16.89
C LEU A 555 -47.02 37.14 -15.67
N ARG A 556 -47.39 38.37 -15.30
CA ARG A 556 -47.04 38.93 -14.00
C ARG A 556 -47.94 38.25 -12.97
N LEU A 557 -47.44 37.18 -12.35
CA LEU A 557 -48.18 36.45 -11.31
C LEU A 557 -48.45 37.36 -10.10
N ASP A 558 -49.71 37.51 -9.74
CA ASP A 558 -50.20 38.01 -8.45
C ASP A 558 -50.76 36.84 -7.60
N ASP A 559 -51.15 37.12 -6.35
CA ASP A 559 -51.62 36.09 -5.41
C ASP A 559 -52.93 35.42 -5.88
N GLU A 560 -53.83 36.17 -6.51
CA GLU A 560 -55.13 35.67 -7.00
C GLU A 560 -54.97 34.75 -8.22
N ASN A 561 -54.13 35.14 -9.19
CA ASN A 561 -53.85 34.31 -10.35
C ASN A 561 -53.10 33.04 -9.98
N LEU A 562 -52.18 33.08 -8.99
CA LEU A 562 -51.51 31.86 -8.54
C LEU A 562 -52.50 30.88 -7.88
N GLN A 563 -53.41 31.40 -7.03
CA GLN A 563 -54.43 30.57 -6.39
C GLN A 563 -55.37 29.93 -7.43
N THR A 564 -55.78 30.69 -8.44
CA THR A 564 -56.63 30.20 -9.53
C THR A 564 -55.91 29.14 -10.37
N LEU A 565 -54.64 29.39 -10.72
CA LEU A 565 -53.79 28.44 -11.45
C LEU A 565 -53.63 27.12 -10.67
N PHE A 566 -53.51 27.17 -9.34
CA PHE A 566 -53.42 25.97 -8.51
C PHE A 566 -54.73 25.16 -8.54
N CYS A 567 -55.89 25.81 -8.56
CA CYS A 567 -57.18 25.15 -8.71
C CYS A 567 -57.31 24.46 -10.09
N GLU A 568 -56.88 25.10 -11.17
CA GLU A 568 -56.89 24.52 -12.51
C GLU A 568 -55.93 23.33 -12.63
N VAL A 569 -54.71 23.48 -12.11
CA VAL A 569 -53.73 22.39 -12.08
C VAL A 569 -54.22 21.22 -11.22
N GLU A 570 -54.87 21.49 -10.10
CA GLU A 570 -55.52 20.46 -9.28
C GLU A 570 -56.60 19.70 -10.08
N ALA A 571 -57.45 20.41 -10.82
CA ALA A 571 -58.49 19.80 -11.65
C ALA A 571 -57.90 18.93 -12.77
N ILE A 572 -56.88 19.42 -13.48
CA ILE A 572 -56.16 18.68 -14.54
C ILE A 572 -55.51 17.42 -13.96
N LEU A 573 -54.80 17.55 -12.84
CA LEU A 573 -54.13 16.42 -12.22
C LEU A 573 -55.12 15.38 -11.72
N ASN A 574 -56.25 15.78 -11.16
CA ASN A 574 -57.27 14.84 -10.70
C ASN A 574 -58.14 14.28 -11.84
N GLY A 575 -58.04 14.83 -13.05
CA GLY A 575 -58.64 14.25 -14.26
C GLY A 575 -57.83 13.12 -14.90
N ARG A 576 -56.66 12.78 -14.35
CA ARG A 576 -55.76 11.79 -14.94
C ARG A 576 -56.23 10.33 -14.72
N PRO A 577 -55.98 9.42 -15.68
CA PRO A 577 -56.17 7.98 -15.53
C PRO A 577 -55.42 7.39 -14.32
N ILE A 578 -56.09 6.55 -13.53
CA ILE A 578 -55.45 5.68 -12.53
C ILE A 578 -55.29 4.25 -13.09
N THR A 579 -56.16 3.85 -14.02
CA THR A 579 -56.14 2.56 -14.74
C THR A 579 -55.63 2.74 -16.18
N GLU A 580 -55.28 1.65 -16.85
CA GLU A 580 -54.92 1.69 -18.29
C GLU A 580 -56.11 2.17 -19.12
N VAL A 581 -55.81 2.96 -20.16
CA VAL A 581 -56.85 3.47 -21.08
C VAL A 581 -57.25 2.32 -22.00
N PRO A 582 -58.53 1.87 -21.99
CA PRO A 582 -58.96 0.78 -22.86
C PRO A 582 -58.92 1.22 -24.33
N ASN A 583 -58.62 0.27 -25.23
CA ASN A 583 -58.44 0.52 -26.66
C ASN A 583 -59.75 0.50 -27.47
N SER A 584 -60.91 0.27 -26.85
CA SER A 584 -62.20 0.15 -27.54
C SER A 584 -63.21 1.23 -27.10
N VAL A 585 -64.05 1.69 -28.04
CA VAL A 585 -65.05 2.76 -27.85
C VAL A 585 -66.22 2.29 -26.95
N ASN A 586 -66.39 0.98 -26.77
CA ASN A 586 -67.49 0.39 -25.97
C ASN A 586 -67.08 0.05 -24.52
N ASP A 587 -65.82 0.26 -24.13
CA ASP A 587 -65.34 -0.02 -22.77
C ASP A 587 -65.65 1.13 -21.80
N LEU A 588 -65.89 0.78 -20.53
CA LEU A 588 -66.23 1.73 -19.46
C LEU A 588 -65.14 2.82 -19.29
N ASN A 589 -65.58 4.08 -19.20
CA ASN A 589 -64.74 5.26 -18.96
C ASN A 589 -63.62 5.03 -17.93
N VAL A 590 -62.45 5.59 -18.19
CA VAL A 590 -61.24 5.47 -17.36
C VAL A 590 -61.48 5.99 -15.93
N LEU A 591 -60.97 5.27 -14.92
CA LEU A 591 -61.05 5.69 -13.52
C LEU A 591 -60.08 6.86 -13.26
N THR A 592 -60.62 7.99 -12.81
CA THR A 592 -59.84 9.19 -12.45
C THR A 592 -60.13 9.60 -11.00
N PRO A 593 -59.21 10.30 -10.30
CA PRO A 593 -59.50 10.81 -8.95
C PRO A 593 -60.76 11.71 -8.90
N ASN A 594 -61.00 12.52 -9.94
CA ASN A 594 -62.19 13.39 -10.05
C ASN A 594 -63.51 12.60 -10.04
N TYR A 595 -63.51 11.37 -10.53
CA TYR A 595 -64.69 10.51 -10.51
C TYR A 595 -65.28 10.38 -9.11
N LEU A 596 -64.41 10.34 -8.09
CA LEU A 596 -64.81 10.18 -6.70
C LEU A 596 -64.81 11.51 -5.91
N LEU A 597 -64.04 12.52 -6.35
CA LEU A 597 -64.01 13.85 -5.68
C LEU A 597 -65.14 14.79 -6.12
N ILE A 598 -65.55 14.74 -7.39
CA ILE A 598 -66.51 15.69 -7.99
C ILE A 598 -67.84 15.00 -8.31
N LEU A 599 -67.84 13.66 -8.47
CA LEU A 599 -69.02 12.84 -8.79
C LEU A 599 -69.75 13.28 -10.08
N ARG A 600 -69.08 14.03 -10.97
CA ARG A 600 -69.57 14.39 -12.30
C ARG A 600 -68.84 13.55 -13.34
N SER A 601 -69.58 12.74 -14.09
CA SER A 601 -69.13 12.16 -15.36
C SER A 601 -68.79 13.31 -16.32
N GLY A 602 -67.61 13.29 -16.93
CA GLY A 602 -67.27 14.21 -18.02
C GLY A 602 -68.30 14.10 -19.16
N GLU A 603 -68.50 15.20 -19.88
CA GLU A 603 -69.57 15.42 -20.85
C GLU A 603 -69.66 14.34 -21.94
N SER A 604 -70.76 13.59 -21.91
CA SER A 604 -71.54 13.22 -23.09
C SER A 604 -72.93 12.83 -22.60
N ALA A 605 -73.80 13.82 -22.41
CA ALA A 605 -75.23 13.55 -22.49
C ALA A 605 -75.57 13.63 -23.98
N PRO A 606 -76.14 12.56 -24.60
CA PRO A 606 -76.63 12.70 -25.96
C PRO A 606 -77.71 13.80 -26.01
N PRO A 607 -77.77 14.61 -27.08
CA PRO A 607 -78.82 15.60 -27.24
C PRO A 607 -80.14 14.85 -27.47
N GLY A 608 -80.96 14.73 -26.43
CA GLY A 608 -82.28 14.11 -26.49
C GLY A 608 -83.31 15.06 -25.86
N THR A 609 -84.40 15.29 -26.57
CA THR A 609 -85.48 16.22 -26.21
C THR A 609 -86.03 15.97 -24.80
N PHE A 610 -85.89 16.97 -23.93
CA PHE A 610 -86.46 16.97 -22.58
C PHE A 610 -87.98 17.18 -22.63
N VAL A 611 -88.75 16.20 -22.13
CA VAL A 611 -90.20 16.31 -21.95
C VAL A 611 -90.50 16.86 -20.56
N LYS A 612 -91.59 17.63 -20.45
CA LYS A 612 -92.06 18.40 -19.28
C LYS A 612 -92.33 17.62 -17.97
N SER A 613 -91.95 16.33 -17.86
CA SER A 613 -92.17 15.49 -16.68
C SER A 613 -90.92 15.17 -15.86
N ASP A 614 -89.79 15.84 -16.09
CA ASP A 614 -88.58 15.72 -15.26
C ASP A 614 -88.71 16.52 -13.95
N ASN A 615 -89.64 16.09 -13.10
CA ASN A 615 -89.71 16.48 -11.70
C ASN A 615 -89.39 15.25 -10.85
N CYS A 616 -88.09 15.02 -10.52
CA CYS A 616 -87.69 14.35 -9.28
C CYS A 616 -86.17 14.46 -9.01
N VAL A 617 -85.77 15.58 -8.42
CA VAL A 617 -84.46 15.84 -7.79
C VAL A 617 -84.18 14.96 -6.54
N ARG A 618 -84.98 13.92 -6.25
CA ARG A 618 -84.99 13.21 -4.94
C ARG A 618 -84.13 11.95 -4.79
N ARG A 619 -83.26 11.58 -5.74
CA ARG A 619 -82.41 10.35 -5.62
C ARG A 619 -80.91 10.54 -5.89
N ARG A 620 -80.40 11.78 -5.81
CA ARG A 620 -78.97 12.06 -6.05
C ARG A 620 -78.04 11.30 -5.08
N TRP A 621 -78.43 11.12 -3.82
CA TRP A 621 -77.59 10.41 -2.84
C TRP A 621 -77.47 8.90 -3.12
N ARG A 622 -78.53 8.22 -3.60
CA ARG A 622 -78.47 6.81 -4.01
C ARG A 622 -77.63 6.61 -5.27
N GLN A 623 -77.69 7.57 -6.19
CA GLN A 623 -76.84 7.59 -7.38
C GLN A 623 -75.37 7.82 -7.01
N VAL A 624 -75.08 8.71 -6.05
CA VAL A 624 -73.73 8.93 -5.50
C VAL A 624 -73.20 7.69 -4.80
N GLN A 625 -74.03 7.00 -4.01
CA GLN A 625 -73.63 5.77 -3.33
C GLN A 625 -73.38 4.63 -4.32
N TYR A 626 -74.25 4.46 -5.32
CA TYR A 626 -74.04 3.54 -6.43
C TYR A 626 -72.75 3.83 -7.23
N LEU A 627 -72.46 5.11 -7.53
CA LEU A 627 -71.24 5.51 -8.24
C LEU A 627 -69.97 5.29 -7.38
N SER A 628 -70.05 5.51 -6.07
CA SER A 628 -68.98 5.20 -5.10
C SER A 628 -68.74 3.69 -5.02
N ASP A 629 -69.80 2.89 -4.94
CA ASP A 629 -69.71 1.43 -4.90
C ASP A 629 -69.19 0.87 -6.24
N LEU A 630 -69.60 1.44 -7.37
CA LEU A 630 -69.06 1.13 -8.70
C LEU A 630 -67.57 1.45 -8.76
N PHE A 631 -67.14 2.61 -8.25
CA PHE A 631 -65.73 2.97 -8.18
C PHE A 631 -64.94 1.98 -7.33
N TRP A 632 -65.40 1.65 -6.13
CA TRP A 632 -64.66 0.72 -5.24
C TRP A 632 -64.60 -0.70 -5.81
N ASN A 633 -65.67 -1.15 -6.47
CA ASN A 633 -65.69 -2.40 -7.21
C ASN A 633 -64.69 -2.38 -8.38
N ARG A 634 -64.67 -1.32 -9.19
CA ARG A 634 -63.72 -1.17 -10.30
C ARG A 634 -62.29 -0.99 -9.82
N TRP A 635 -62.05 -0.22 -8.76
CA TRP A 635 -60.73 -0.08 -8.14
C TRP A 635 -60.21 -1.43 -7.64
N THR A 636 -61.07 -2.25 -7.03
CA THR A 636 -60.70 -3.58 -6.54
C THR A 636 -60.47 -4.57 -7.69
N LYS A 637 -61.25 -4.50 -8.77
CA LYS A 637 -61.17 -5.43 -9.92
C LYS A 637 -60.17 -5.02 -11.00
N GLU A 638 -59.88 -3.74 -11.15
CA GLU A 638 -59.04 -3.19 -12.24
C GLU A 638 -57.72 -2.64 -11.70
N TYR A 639 -57.72 -1.87 -10.60
CA TYR A 639 -56.51 -1.21 -10.11
C TYR A 639 -55.70 -2.04 -9.10
N LEU A 640 -56.37 -2.70 -8.15
CA LEU A 640 -55.71 -3.51 -7.15
C LEU A 640 -54.92 -4.70 -7.75
N PRO A 641 -55.36 -5.36 -8.85
CA PRO A 641 -54.57 -6.36 -9.54
C PRO A 641 -53.30 -5.79 -10.19
N LEU A 642 -53.32 -4.54 -10.68
CA LEU A 642 -52.12 -3.87 -11.20
C LEU A 642 -51.07 -3.66 -10.10
N LEU A 643 -51.49 -3.54 -8.83
CA LEU A 643 -50.60 -3.42 -7.68
C LEU A 643 -49.94 -4.74 -7.25
N ASN A 644 -50.42 -5.90 -7.71
CA ASN A 644 -49.76 -7.19 -7.47
C ASN A 644 -48.46 -7.32 -8.26
N GLN A 645 -48.36 -6.69 -9.43
CA GLN A 645 -47.17 -6.79 -10.28
C GLN A 645 -46.02 -5.95 -9.71
N ARG A 646 -44.86 -6.60 -9.50
CA ARG A 646 -43.62 -5.92 -9.12
C ARG A 646 -42.94 -5.39 -10.38
N ALA A 647 -42.92 -4.07 -10.52
CA ALA A 647 -42.34 -3.42 -11.70
C ALA A 647 -40.81 -3.51 -11.77
N LYS A 648 -40.11 -3.63 -10.62
CA LYS A 648 -38.64 -3.67 -10.52
C LYS A 648 -38.17 -4.55 -9.35
N TRP A 649 -36.93 -5.05 -9.43
CA TRP A 649 -36.25 -5.87 -8.41
C TRP A 649 -37.04 -7.13 -8.01
N ASN A 650 -37.13 -8.07 -8.95
CA ASN A 650 -37.96 -9.28 -8.82
C ASN A 650 -37.23 -10.48 -8.21
N LYS A 651 -35.88 -10.49 -8.28
CA LYS A 651 -35.03 -11.56 -7.75
C LYS A 651 -34.57 -11.23 -6.33
N LYS A 652 -34.51 -12.24 -5.45
CA LYS A 652 -33.85 -12.12 -4.15
C LYS A 652 -32.34 -12.14 -4.37
N GLU A 653 -31.66 -11.09 -3.93
CA GLU A 653 -30.21 -10.95 -4.01
C GLU A 653 -29.59 -11.20 -2.62
N ARG A 654 -28.27 -11.40 -2.57
CA ARG A 654 -27.55 -11.63 -1.31
C ARG A 654 -27.83 -10.51 -0.29
N ASN A 655 -28.18 -10.88 0.94
CA ASN A 655 -28.29 -9.95 2.08
C ASN A 655 -26.93 -9.42 2.55
N LEU A 656 -26.88 -8.17 3.02
CA LEU A 656 -25.74 -7.63 3.77
C LEU A 656 -25.57 -8.40 5.08
N LYS A 657 -24.32 -8.65 5.47
CA LYS A 657 -23.96 -9.24 6.75
C LYS A 657 -23.20 -8.24 7.61
N ILE A 658 -23.24 -8.45 8.92
CA ILE A 658 -22.38 -7.73 9.86
C ILE A 658 -20.92 -7.93 9.42
N ASN A 659 -20.15 -6.83 9.44
CA ASN A 659 -18.77 -6.72 8.96
C ASN A 659 -18.54 -6.69 7.44
N ASP A 660 -19.59 -6.72 6.60
CA ASP A 660 -19.41 -6.46 5.18
C ASP A 660 -18.87 -5.03 4.94
N LEU A 661 -17.92 -4.88 4.02
CA LEU A 661 -17.41 -3.59 3.56
C LEU A 661 -18.27 -3.10 2.39
N VAL A 662 -18.81 -1.90 2.51
CA VAL A 662 -19.73 -1.30 1.54
C VAL A 662 -19.26 0.09 1.13
N LEU A 663 -19.62 0.49 -0.09
CA LEU A 663 -19.48 1.87 -0.56
C LEU A 663 -20.83 2.56 -0.42
N ILE A 664 -20.85 3.71 0.24
CA ILE A 664 -22.06 4.51 0.43
C ILE A 664 -22.21 5.39 -0.80
N VAL A 665 -23.22 5.10 -1.61
CA VAL A 665 -23.57 5.90 -2.78
C VAL A 665 -24.23 7.18 -2.31
N GLU A 666 -23.54 8.31 -2.47
CA GLU A 666 -24.06 9.64 -2.23
C GLU A 666 -24.10 10.43 -3.54
N ASN A 667 -24.74 11.60 -3.53
CA ASN A 667 -24.89 12.46 -4.72
C ASN A 667 -23.57 13.18 -5.11
N THR A 668 -22.44 12.50 -4.90
CA THR A 668 -21.08 12.93 -5.17
C THR A 668 -20.47 12.07 -6.27
N PRO A 669 -19.42 12.53 -6.98
CA PRO A 669 -18.79 11.77 -8.04
C PRO A 669 -18.33 10.39 -7.55
N ARG A 670 -18.45 9.36 -8.40
CA ARG A 670 -18.23 7.93 -8.07
C ARG A 670 -16.90 7.62 -7.34
N ASN A 671 -15.89 8.47 -7.48
CA ASN A 671 -14.58 8.31 -6.84
C ASN A 671 -14.52 8.79 -5.38
N SER A 672 -15.48 9.62 -4.97
CA SER A 672 -15.57 10.25 -3.65
C SER A 672 -16.50 9.54 -2.67
N TRP A 673 -17.13 8.44 -3.09
CA TRP A 673 -18.00 7.64 -2.22
C TRP A 673 -17.22 7.08 -1.03
N THR A 674 -17.80 7.27 0.15
CA THR A 674 -17.21 6.86 1.42
C THR A 674 -17.34 5.35 1.60
N MET A 675 -16.26 4.72 2.07
CA MET A 675 -16.29 3.31 2.45
C MET A 675 -16.74 3.20 3.90
N GLY A 676 -17.56 2.19 4.18
CA GLY A 676 -18.01 1.91 5.53
C GLY A 676 -18.14 0.42 5.81
N ARG A 677 -18.15 0.09 7.10
CA ARG A 677 -18.32 -1.29 7.60
C ARG A 677 -19.70 -1.45 8.20
N VAL A 678 -20.43 -2.48 7.80
CA VAL A 678 -21.75 -2.80 8.36
C VAL A 678 -21.59 -3.24 9.81
N LEU A 679 -22.26 -2.53 10.73
CA LEU A 679 -22.33 -2.87 12.15
C LEU A 679 -23.56 -3.72 12.46
N GLU A 680 -24.71 -3.31 11.93
CA GLU A 680 -26.01 -3.91 12.21
C GLU A 680 -26.85 -3.95 10.93
N VAL A 681 -27.70 -4.96 10.81
CA VAL A 681 -28.64 -5.13 9.69
C VAL A 681 -30.05 -5.32 10.22
N ILE A 682 -30.99 -4.55 9.67
CA ILE A 682 -32.41 -4.61 10.01
C ILE A 682 -33.12 -5.35 8.87
N THR A 683 -33.79 -6.44 9.22
CA THR A 683 -34.53 -7.29 8.29
C THR A 683 -36.02 -7.03 8.35
N ASP A 684 -36.68 -7.24 7.21
CA ASP A 684 -38.14 -7.32 7.11
C ASP A 684 -38.67 -8.64 7.70
N LYS A 685 -39.98 -8.77 7.90
CA LYS A 685 -40.67 -9.98 8.38
C LYS A 685 -40.33 -11.24 7.58
N PHE A 686 -39.89 -11.07 6.33
CA PHE A 686 -39.48 -12.15 5.43
C PHE A 686 -37.96 -12.38 5.39
N GLY A 687 -37.20 -11.91 6.39
CA GLY A 687 -35.75 -12.13 6.54
C GLY A 687 -34.88 -11.40 5.51
N THR A 688 -35.44 -10.41 4.81
CA THR A 688 -34.73 -9.66 3.77
C THR A 688 -34.18 -8.36 4.36
N VAL A 689 -32.87 -8.10 4.23
CA VAL A 689 -32.27 -6.88 4.81
C VAL A 689 -32.76 -5.65 4.05
N ARG A 690 -33.24 -4.64 4.78
CA ARG A 690 -33.77 -3.39 4.23
C ARG A 690 -32.95 -2.17 4.60
N VAL A 691 -32.36 -2.20 5.80
CA VAL A 691 -31.60 -1.10 6.36
C VAL A 691 -30.33 -1.67 7.00
N ALA A 692 -29.21 -0.99 6.80
CA ALA A 692 -27.94 -1.31 7.44
C ALA A 692 -27.39 -0.08 8.17
N LYS A 693 -26.86 -0.30 9.36
CA LYS A 693 -26.10 0.70 10.12
C LYS A 693 -24.64 0.52 9.75
N VAL A 694 -24.02 1.56 9.19
CA VAL A 694 -22.70 1.52 8.57
C VAL A 694 -21.78 2.51 9.27
N LYS A 695 -20.62 2.06 9.74
CA LYS A 695 -19.57 2.90 10.32
C LYS A 695 -18.62 3.37 9.22
N THR A 696 -18.53 4.68 9.02
CA THR A 696 -17.51 5.33 8.18
C THR A 696 -16.33 5.77 9.05
N ALA A 697 -15.30 6.37 8.43
CA ALA A 697 -14.14 6.89 9.15
C ALA A 697 -14.50 7.98 10.18
N SER A 698 -15.55 8.76 9.93
CA SER A 698 -15.94 9.91 10.76
C SER A 698 -17.26 9.74 11.50
N THR A 699 -18.24 9.00 10.95
CA THR A 699 -19.60 8.92 11.51
C THR A 699 -20.23 7.53 11.35
N VAL A 700 -21.28 7.25 12.14
CA VAL A 700 -22.14 6.08 11.97
C VAL A 700 -23.42 6.51 11.27
N LEU A 701 -23.73 5.88 10.14
CA LEU A 701 -24.84 6.23 9.26
C LEU A 701 -25.81 5.07 9.13
N THR A 702 -27.11 5.35 9.12
CA THR A 702 -28.15 4.37 8.79
C THR A 702 -28.55 4.56 7.33
N ARG A 703 -28.52 3.48 6.53
CA ARG A 703 -28.77 3.51 5.08
C ARG A 703 -29.69 2.39 4.63
N SER A 704 -30.61 2.71 3.74
CA SER A 704 -31.47 1.75 3.04
C SER A 704 -30.73 1.06 1.90
N ILE A 705 -31.14 -0.16 1.58
CA ILE A 705 -30.62 -0.98 0.47
C ILE A 705 -31.50 -0.82 -0.76
#